data_AF-A0ABD0X3I2-F1
#
_entry.id   AF-A0ABD0X3I2-F1
#
_cell.length_a   1.000
_cell.length_b   1.000
_cell.length_c   1.000
_cell.angle_alpha   90.00
_cell.angle_beta   90.00
_cell.angle_gamma   90.00
#
_symmetry.space_group_name_H-M   'P 1'
#
loop_
_entity.id
_entity.type
_entity.pdbx_description
1 polymer ?
#
loop_
_entity_poly.entity_id
_entity_poly.type
_entity_poly.pdbx_seq_one_letter_code
_entity_poly.pdbx_strand_id
1 'polypeptide(L)'
;MLLPPPCGRLRRFLRHSHSLTLQTSLLLLFLFCMVSVLVSAYFLYGVKRELEPAPGGVGGLEGDGADWDDPRAATPSSSSSRAFPPRTPRPADVSRTDPIVLVFVESLYSQLGQDIVAILESGRFRYRTEIAPGKGDMPTLTDKDRGRFTLVIYENILKYVNLDAWNRDLLDKYCVEYGVGIIGFFKANENSLLSAQLKGFPLFLHSNLGLRDCSVNPKSPLLLITKAREVERGPLPGDDWTVFQSNHSTYEPVLLARTRVPDLSPSGVGMGLSGPLHASVIQDLGLHDGIQRVLFGNNLNFWLHKLVFVDAVAFLTGKRLSLALDRYLLVDIDDIFVGKEGTRMKVSDVKALLETQNDLRTFIPNFTFNLGFSGKFFHAGTDEEDLGDDLLLSYSKEFWWFPHMWSHMQPHLFHNQSVLAEQMLLNRRFAQEHGIPTNMGYAVAPHHSGVYPVHVQLYDAWKKVWGIRVTSTEEYPHLKPARFRRGFYHSGISVLPRQTCGLFTHTIFYNEYPGSPKELDKLINGGELFLTLLLNPISIFMTHLSNYGNDRLGLYTFKNLVKFLQTWTNLRLQTLAPVQLAQRYFQIFPEERDPIWQDPCEDKRHKDIWSKEKTCDRFPKLLIIGPQKTGTTALYLFLGMHPDLTSNYPSKETFEEIQFFNGHNYHRGIDWYMEYFPLPSNTSSDFYFEKSANYFDSEVAARRAAALLPKAKIITILINPADRAYSWYQHQRAHDDSVALKYTFHDIITAGRDASVKLRVLQNRCLVPGWYATHMDRWLNHYHPSQILVLDGQMLRTEPAAVMDKIQKFLGLTNTLNYHKILAFDPKKGFWCQVLEGGKTKCLGKSKGRRYPDMDSDSRSFLREYYREHNTELSKLLYKMGQPLPSWLREELLHTRTAVWVGGLREGKGGTGKDVILGLFYFFLPEIDKAPWAHSNAEVKREKGRIKVMNHSLNWNRRYDFVTDKLNTLVLCALCRGKRKTLLPIMDVLCKSGMFI
;
A
#
# COMPACT_ATOMS: atom_id res chain seq x y z
N MET A 1 -42.17 1.08 -68.07
CA MET A 1 -42.75 1.99 -69.06
C MET A 1 -41.80 3.17 -69.23
N LEU A 2 -41.41 3.42 -70.48
CA LEU A 2 -40.83 4.67 -71.06
C LEU A 2 -39.41 5.12 -70.66
N LEU A 3 -38.47 4.89 -71.61
CA LEU A 3 -37.34 5.77 -72.02
C LEU A 3 -37.89 7.15 -72.55
N PRO A 4 -37.12 8.24 -72.89
CA PRO A 4 -35.66 8.42 -73.12
C PRO A 4 -35.05 9.79 -72.59
N PRO A 5 -33.80 10.20 -72.94
CA PRO A 5 -33.00 11.37 -72.46
C PRO A 5 -32.99 12.55 -73.49
N PRO A 6 -31.95 13.39 -73.81
CA PRO A 6 -30.66 13.86 -73.19
C PRO A 6 -30.38 15.41 -73.38
N CYS A 7 -29.10 15.83 -73.22
CA CYS A 7 -28.44 17.09 -73.68
C CYS A 7 -28.59 18.39 -72.83
N GLY A 8 -27.56 19.20 -72.59
CA GLY A 8 -26.16 19.18 -73.04
C GLY A 8 -25.29 20.32 -72.46
N ARG A 9 -23.97 20.05 -72.49
CA ARG A 9 -22.81 20.92 -72.82
C ARG A 9 -22.62 22.34 -72.22
N LEU A 10 -21.43 22.44 -71.61
CA LEU A 10 -20.38 23.48 -71.75
C LEU A 10 -20.48 24.83 -71.01
N ARG A 11 -19.61 24.98 -70.00
CA ARG A 11 -18.60 26.05 -69.81
C ARG A 11 -17.67 25.59 -68.68
N ARG A 12 -16.57 24.87 -68.94
CA ARG A 12 -15.21 25.33 -69.30
C ARG A 12 -14.73 26.56 -68.51
N PHE A 13 -13.60 26.34 -67.82
CA PHE A 13 -12.69 27.27 -67.14
C PHE A 13 -13.01 27.70 -65.70
N LEU A 14 -12.53 26.89 -64.74
CA LEU A 14 -11.43 27.28 -63.85
C LEU A 14 -10.73 26.02 -63.33
N ARG A 15 -9.46 25.91 -63.72
CA ARG A 15 -8.51 24.84 -63.42
C ARG A 15 -7.62 25.31 -62.27
N HIS A 16 -7.25 24.35 -61.41
CA HIS A 16 -6.06 24.27 -60.54
C HIS A 16 -6.15 24.80 -59.10
N SER A 17 -6.32 23.85 -58.16
CA SER A 17 -5.27 23.55 -57.17
C SER A 17 -5.29 22.05 -56.85
N HIS A 18 -4.16 21.40 -57.08
CA HIS A 18 -3.94 19.94 -57.03
C HIS A 18 -3.82 19.40 -55.61
N SER A 19 -4.28 18.16 -55.41
CA SER A 19 -3.86 17.26 -54.34
C SER A 19 -2.37 16.91 -54.49
N LEU A 20 -1.58 17.01 -53.41
CA LEU A 20 -0.20 16.51 -53.41
C LEU A 20 -0.22 14.98 -53.48
N THR A 21 0.57 14.42 -54.40
CA THR A 21 0.77 12.97 -54.52
C THR A 21 1.69 12.46 -53.40
N LEU A 22 1.51 11.19 -53.01
CA LEU A 22 2.24 10.53 -51.91
C LEU A 22 3.77 10.69 -51.99
N GLN A 23 4.34 10.73 -53.20
CA GLN A 23 5.77 10.97 -53.42
C GLN A 23 6.23 12.34 -52.94
N THR A 24 5.42 13.38 -53.16
CA THR A 24 5.69 14.75 -52.69
C THR A 24 5.63 14.86 -51.17
N SER A 25 4.69 14.15 -50.53
CA SER A 25 4.59 14.09 -49.08
C SER A 25 5.78 13.37 -48.45
N LEU A 26 6.28 12.30 -49.08
CA LEU A 26 7.48 11.58 -48.64
C LEU A 26 8.75 12.43 -48.82
N LEU A 27 8.86 13.19 -49.91
CA LEU A 27 9.96 14.13 -50.12
C LEU A 27 9.97 15.25 -49.08
N LEU A 28 8.81 15.81 -48.74
CA LEU A 28 8.68 16.81 -47.68
C LEU A 28 9.04 16.24 -46.30
N LEU A 29 8.62 15.01 -45.99
CA LEU A 29 8.98 14.34 -44.74
C LEU A 29 10.48 14.08 -44.65
N PHE A 30 11.10 13.66 -45.75
CA PHE A 30 12.55 13.45 -45.83
C PHE A 30 13.32 14.77 -45.65
N LEU A 31 12.86 15.85 -46.30
CA LEU A 31 13.45 17.18 -46.13
C LEU A 31 13.35 17.66 -44.67
N PHE A 32 12.20 17.44 -44.03
CA PHE A 32 11.98 17.81 -42.64
C PHE A 32 12.88 17.04 -41.67
N CYS A 33 13.09 15.74 -41.91
CA CYS A 33 14.04 14.94 -41.15
C CYS A 33 15.49 15.42 -41.33
N MET A 34 15.90 15.76 -42.56
CA MET A 34 17.25 16.27 -42.81
C MET A 34 17.49 17.63 -42.14
N VAL A 35 16.50 18.53 -42.15
CA VAL A 35 16.58 19.81 -41.43
C VAL A 35 16.65 19.59 -39.92
N SER A 36 15.87 18.66 -39.36
CA SER A 36 15.92 18.32 -37.93
C SER A 36 17.29 17.78 -37.49
N VAL A 37 17.92 16.94 -38.31
CA VAL A 37 19.27 16.43 -38.06
C VAL A 37 20.31 17.55 -38.16
N LEU A 38 20.19 18.46 -39.14
CA LEU A 38 21.10 19.60 -39.29
C LEU A 38 20.97 20.61 -38.13
N VAL A 39 19.75 20.88 -37.66
CA VAL A 39 19.51 21.72 -36.48
C VAL A 39 20.06 21.06 -35.22
N SER A 40 19.85 19.75 -35.06
CA SER A 40 20.40 18.99 -33.93
C SER A 40 21.94 18.96 -33.95
N ALA A 41 22.55 18.80 -35.13
CA ALA A 41 24.00 18.86 -35.31
C ALA A 41 24.55 20.27 -35.06
N TYR A 42 23.82 21.32 -35.45
CA TYR A 42 24.18 22.71 -35.16
C TYR A 42 24.19 23.00 -33.65
N PHE A 43 23.21 22.50 -32.89
CA PHE A 43 23.19 22.65 -31.43
C PHE A 43 24.23 21.76 -30.73
N LEU A 44 24.52 20.56 -31.24
CA LEU A 44 25.56 19.67 -30.68
C LEU A 44 26.99 20.15 -30.96
N TYR A 45 27.23 20.85 -32.08
CA TYR A 45 28.55 21.43 -32.41
C TYR A 45 28.70 22.89 -31.94
N GLY A 46 27.62 23.67 -31.84
CA GLY A 46 27.64 25.06 -31.39
C GLY A 46 27.89 25.23 -29.89
N VAL A 47 27.55 24.23 -29.07
CA VAL A 47 27.76 24.26 -27.61
C VAL A 47 29.18 23.86 -27.20
N LYS A 48 29.99 23.31 -28.12
CA LYS A 48 31.36 22.84 -27.83
C LYS A 48 32.45 23.90 -28.05
N ARG A 49 32.08 25.18 -28.24
CA ARG A 49 33.00 26.25 -28.68
C ARG A 49 33.20 27.41 -27.70
N GLU A 50 32.75 27.28 -26.45
CA GLU A 50 33.08 28.19 -25.35
C GLU A 50 33.44 27.39 -24.10
N LEU A 51 34.66 26.84 -24.06
CA LEU A 51 35.46 26.49 -22.87
C LEU A 51 36.64 25.58 -23.29
N GLU A 52 37.66 26.18 -23.90
CA GLU A 52 39.02 25.62 -23.87
C GLU A 52 40.01 26.75 -23.55
N PRO A 53 40.88 26.61 -22.52
CA PRO A 53 42.14 27.34 -22.47
C PRO A 53 43.23 26.55 -23.22
N ALA A 54 43.93 27.25 -24.11
CA ALA A 54 45.03 26.74 -24.91
C ALA A 54 46.26 26.31 -24.07
N PRO A 55 47.12 25.39 -24.57
CA PRO A 55 48.21 24.81 -23.80
C PRO A 55 49.54 25.60 -23.92
N GLY A 56 50.22 25.74 -22.79
CA GLY A 56 51.68 25.70 -22.62
C GLY A 56 52.56 26.70 -23.38
N GLY A 57 53.16 27.64 -22.65
CA GLY A 57 54.34 28.41 -23.08
C GLY A 57 55.38 28.49 -21.96
N VAL A 58 56.57 27.94 -22.22
CA VAL A 58 57.78 28.05 -21.38
C VAL A 58 58.49 29.37 -21.72
N GLY A 59 58.94 30.11 -20.70
CA GLY A 59 59.83 31.27 -20.86
C GLY A 59 60.06 31.97 -19.53
N GLY A 60 61.33 32.05 -19.10
CA GLY A 60 61.72 32.56 -17.78
C GLY A 60 62.20 34.02 -17.76
N LEU A 61 62.81 34.32 -16.61
CA LEU A 61 63.71 35.43 -16.25
C LEU A 61 63.13 36.79 -15.83
N GLU A 62 63.68 37.24 -14.68
CA GLU A 62 63.87 38.62 -14.18
C GLU A 62 62.61 39.37 -13.70
N GLY A 63 62.59 40.09 -12.57
CA GLY A 63 63.57 40.58 -11.61
C GLY A 63 62.90 41.67 -10.75
N ASP A 64 63.54 42.03 -9.63
CA ASP A 64 63.25 43.15 -8.67
C ASP A 64 62.06 42.96 -7.69
N GLY A 65 62.22 42.97 -6.36
CA GLY A 65 63.05 43.80 -5.45
C GLY A 65 62.18 44.96 -4.92
N ALA A 66 62.02 45.33 -3.65
CA ALA A 66 62.65 45.15 -2.33
C ALA A 66 61.52 45.31 -1.24
N ASP A 67 61.63 45.00 0.06
CA ASP A 67 62.54 45.47 1.12
C ASP A 67 62.27 44.61 2.39
N TRP A 68 63.21 43.81 2.92
CA TRP A 68 64.17 44.04 4.03
C TRP A 68 63.62 44.47 5.39
N ASP A 69 63.66 43.57 6.39
CA ASP A 69 64.53 43.71 7.58
C ASP A 69 64.56 42.44 8.46
N ASP A 70 65.78 41.98 8.76
CA ASP A 70 66.22 40.90 9.68
C ASP A 70 67.17 41.58 10.72
N PRO A 71 67.35 41.13 12.00
CA PRO A 71 68.30 40.02 12.25
C PRO A 71 68.07 39.17 13.52
N ARG A 72 68.41 37.87 13.41
CA ARG A 72 69.29 37.06 14.32
C ARG A 72 68.74 35.69 14.82
N ALA A 73 69.28 34.66 14.16
CA ALA A 73 70.12 33.56 14.69
C ALA A 73 69.56 32.39 15.55
N ALA A 74 69.93 31.19 15.08
CA ALA A 74 70.25 29.92 15.75
C ALA A 74 69.17 28.80 15.84
N THR A 75 69.45 27.71 15.12
CA THR A 75 68.86 26.35 15.15
C THR A 75 69.45 25.48 16.28
N PRO A 76 69.04 24.21 16.53
CA PRO A 76 67.84 23.44 16.10
C PRO A 76 67.10 22.72 17.28
N SER A 77 65.79 22.50 17.18
CA SER A 77 65.13 21.42 17.96
C SER A 77 63.82 20.92 17.36
N SER A 78 63.67 19.59 17.39
CA SER A 78 62.50 18.75 17.13
C SER A 78 61.12 19.31 17.50
N SER A 79 60.10 19.09 16.65
CA SER A 79 58.83 18.40 17.02
C SER A 79 57.67 18.62 16.02
N SER A 80 56.95 17.52 15.76
CA SER A 80 55.52 17.43 15.44
C SER A 80 54.98 18.00 14.11
N SER A 81 54.71 17.09 13.17
CA SER A 81 53.67 17.24 12.16
C SER A 81 52.30 17.13 12.81
N ARG A 82 51.50 18.20 12.76
CA ARG A 82 50.12 18.28 13.26
C ARG A 82 49.22 17.22 12.61
N ALA A 83 48.83 16.22 13.41
CA ALA A 83 47.68 15.38 13.17
C ALA A 83 46.39 16.17 13.44
N PHE A 84 45.41 16.08 12.54
CA PHE A 84 44.04 16.49 12.85
C PHE A 84 43.48 15.54 13.92
N PRO A 85 42.74 16.02 14.95
CA PRO A 85 42.17 15.15 15.95
C PRO A 85 41.08 14.27 15.32
N PRO A 86 40.97 12.99 15.72
CA PRO A 86 39.86 12.15 15.32
C PRO A 86 38.56 12.77 15.84
N ARG A 87 37.62 13.09 14.94
CA ARG A 87 36.26 13.46 15.32
C ARG A 87 35.61 12.23 15.97
N THR A 88 35.31 12.33 17.26
CA THR A 88 34.44 11.36 17.92
C THR A 88 33.05 11.43 17.28
N PRO A 89 32.40 10.30 16.95
CA PRO A 89 31.04 10.31 16.43
C PRO A 89 30.14 10.94 17.49
N ARG A 90 29.48 12.05 17.17
CA ARG A 90 28.37 12.54 18.01
C ARG A 90 27.28 11.47 17.96
N PRO A 91 26.66 11.09 19.09
CA PRO A 91 25.43 10.32 19.06
C PRO A 91 24.43 11.10 18.21
N ALA A 92 23.98 10.51 17.10
CA ALA A 92 22.99 11.14 16.24
C ALA A 92 21.74 11.47 17.06
N ASP A 93 21.31 12.74 17.05
CA ASP A 93 19.99 13.10 17.57
C ASP A 93 18.93 12.63 16.56
N VAL A 94 18.59 11.34 16.64
CA VAL A 94 17.67 10.66 15.73
C VAL A 94 16.22 11.18 15.90
N SER A 95 15.95 12.08 16.85
CA SER A 95 14.61 12.69 17.04
C SER A 95 14.22 13.66 15.92
N ARG A 96 15.19 14.13 15.13
CA ARG A 96 14.99 15.08 14.02
C ARG A 96 14.46 14.45 12.74
N THR A 97 14.26 13.13 12.70
CA THR A 97 13.74 12.42 11.51
C THR A 97 12.43 11.69 11.77
N ASP A 98 11.62 11.53 10.74
CA ASP A 98 10.48 10.62 10.78
C ASP A 98 10.92 9.15 10.71
N PRO A 99 10.23 8.22 11.43
CA PRO A 99 10.55 6.79 11.45
C PRO A 99 10.07 6.10 10.15
N ILE A 100 10.55 6.60 9.01
CA ILE A 100 10.22 6.13 7.67
C ILE A 100 11.53 5.72 6.99
N VAL A 101 11.54 4.58 6.31
CA VAL A 101 12.66 4.09 5.52
C VAL A 101 12.50 4.52 4.06
N LEU A 102 13.54 5.11 3.46
CA LEU A 102 13.60 5.35 2.03
C LEU A 102 14.30 4.17 1.34
N VAL A 103 13.61 3.48 0.43
CA VAL A 103 14.13 2.29 -0.26
C VAL A 103 14.29 2.61 -1.74
N PHE A 104 15.54 2.64 -2.20
CA PHE A 104 15.88 2.79 -3.60
C PHE A 104 15.98 1.42 -4.28
N VAL A 105 15.11 1.22 -5.26
CA VAL A 105 15.03 0.00 -6.08
C VAL A 105 15.44 0.30 -7.53
N GLU A 106 15.94 -0.68 -8.27
CA GLU A 106 16.22 -0.57 -9.70
C GLU A 106 14.95 -0.66 -10.53
N SER A 107 13.95 -1.40 -10.04
CA SER A 107 12.59 -1.42 -10.58
C SER A 107 11.59 -1.75 -9.49
N LEU A 108 10.31 -1.40 -9.68
CA LEU A 108 9.24 -1.76 -8.73
C LEU A 108 9.00 -3.28 -8.62
N TYR A 109 9.63 -4.08 -9.48
CA TYR A 109 9.47 -5.53 -9.56
C TYR A 109 10.74 -6.30 -9.24
N SER A 110 11.81 -5.64 -8.76
CA SER A 110 13.04 -6.31 -8.37
C SER A 110 12.78 -7.28 -7.21
N GLN A 111 13.29 -8.51 -7.30
CA GLN A 111 13.09 -9.51 -6.25
C GLN A 111 13.67 -9.04 -4.91
N LEU A 112 14.89 -8.49 -4.92
CA LEU A 112 15.52 -7.98 -3.70
C LEU A 112 14.75 -6.79 -3.11
N GLY A 113 14.28 -5.86 -3.93
CA GLY A 113 13.44 -4.75 -3.47
C GLY A 113 12.14 -5.25 -2.81
N GLN A 114 11.50 -6.26 -3.40
CA GLN A 114 10.31 -6.91 -2.82
C GLN A 114 10.63 -7.64 -1.51
N ASP A 115 11.78 -8.31 -1.40
CA ASP A 115 12.21 -9.00 -0.18
C ASP A 115 12.49 -8.00 0.95
N ILE A 116 13.17 -6.89 0.65
CA ILE A 116 13.41 -5.79 1.59
C ILE A 116 12.08 -5.24 2.11
N VAL A 117 11.18 -4.90 1.18
CA VAL A 117 9.84 -4.38 1.51
C VAL A 117 9.05 -5.39 2.36
N ALA A 118 9.09 -6.68 2.01
CA ALA A 118 8.36 -7.70 2.76
C ALA A 118 8.83 -7.82 4.22
N ILE A 119 10.13 -7.65 4.49
CA ILE A 119 10.67 -7.63 5.86
C ILE A 119 10.20 -6.38 6.61
N LEU A 120 10.28 -5.20 5.98
CA LEU A 120 9.81 -3.93 6.57
C LEU A 120 8.29 -3.98 6.89
N GLU A 121 7.49 -4.53 6.00
CA GLU A 121 6.04 -4.71 6.17
C GLU A 121 5.70 -5.65 7.33
N SER A 122 6.44 -6.75 7.47
CA SER A 122 6.27 -7.71 8.57
C SER A 122 6.62 -7.07 9.92
N GLY A 123 7.67 -6.23 9.94
CA GLY A 123 8.06 -5.43 11.10
C GLY A 123 7.16 -4.23 11.41
N ARG A 124 6.14 -3.95 10.58
CA ARG A 124 5.26 -2.75 10.66
C ARG A 124 6.05 -1.44 10.56
N PHE A 125 7.17 -1.44 9.85
CA PHE A 125 7.97 -0.24 9.62
C PHE A 125 7.44 0.51 8.40
N ARG A 126 7.25 1.83 8.54
CA ARG A 126 6.81 2.67 7.43
C ARG A 126 7.98 2.82 6.45
N TYR A 127 7.67 2.75 5.16
CA TYR A 127 8.66 2.90 4.11
C TYR A 127 8.10 3.67 2.93
N ARG A 128 9.00 4.17 2.09
CA ARG A 128 8.72 4.74 0.77
C ARG A 128 9.69 4.15 -0.23
N THR A 129 9.17 3.57 -1.30
CA THR A 129 9.99 3.06 -2.41
C THR A 129 10.14 4.12 -3.48
N GLU A 130 11.34 4.23 -4.04
CA GLU A 130 11.66 5.10 -5.17
C GLU A 130 12.56 4.33 -6.14
N ILE A 131 12.39 4.56 -7.44
CA ILE A 131 13.33 4.02 -8.42
C ILE A 131 14.61 4.85 -8.32
N ALA A 132 15.76 4.19 -8.14
CA ALA A 132 17.04 4.86 -7.97
C ALA A 132 17.33 5.79 -9.16
N PRO A 133 17.43 7.11 -8.95
CA PRO A 133 17.59 8.05 -10.06
C PRO A 133 18.97 7.87 -10.70
N GLY A 134 19.00 7.57 -12.01
CA GLY A 134 20.25 7.61 -12.79
C GLY A 134 20.61 9.03 -13.22
N LYS A 135 19.60 9.78 -13.67
CA LYS A 135 19.56 11.23 -13.88
C LYS A 135 18.12 11.67 -13.59
N GLY A 136 17.89 12.46 -12.55
CA GLY A 136 16.55 12.86 -12.13
C GLY A 136 16.53 13.48 -10.73
N ASP A 137 15.40 14.06 -10.36
CA ASP A 137 15.23 14.73 -9.07
C ASP A 137 15.11 13.71 -7.93
N MET A 138 15.88 13.91 -6.87
CA MET A 138 15.73 13.18 -5.61
C MET A 138 14.37 13.50 -4.96
N PRO A 139 13.74 12.53 -4.26
CA PRO A 139 12.56 12.83 -3.46
C PRO A 139 12.90 13.89 -2.41
N THR A 140 11.95 14.74 -2.06
CA THR A 140 12.15 15.74 -0.99
C THR A 140 12.54 15.03 0.30
N LEU A 141 13.75 15.30 0.81
CA LEU A 141 14.34 14.64 1.98
C LEU A 141 13.95 15.33 3.30
N THR A 142 13.58 16.61 3.25
CA THR A 142 13.17 17.41 4.40
C THR A 142 11.75 17.96 4.25
N ASP A 143 11.09 18.21 5.37
CA ASP A 143 9.88 19.04 5.44
C ASP A 143 10.11 20.09 6.53
N LYS A 144 10.25 21.36 6.11
CA LYS A 144 10.74 22.45 6.96
C LYS A 144 12.12 22.06 7.55
N ASP A 145 12.25 22.01 8.88
CA ASP A 145 13.50 21.70 9.58
C ASP A 145 13.65 20.22 9.97
N ARG A 146 12.73 19.36 9.53
CA ARG A 146 12.64 17.95 9.92
C ARG A 146 13.01 17.03 8.77
N GLY A 147 13.82 16.01 9.04
CA GLY A 147 14.16 14.98 8.06
C GLY A 147 13.01 13.98 7.89
N ARG A 148 12.70 13.60 6.65
CA ARG A 148 11.56 12.73 6.34
C ARG A 148 11.86 11.24 6.48
N PHE A 149 13.13 10.87 6.56
CA PHE A 149 13.58 9.47 6.57
C PHE A 149 14.66 9.23 7.63
N THR A 150 14.53 8.15 8.39
CA THR A 150 15.51 7.76 9.42
C THR A 150 16.55 6.76 8.91
N LEU A 151 16.33 6.16 7.74
CA LEU A 151 17.18 5.13 7.14
C LEU A 151 17.03 5.19 5.61
N VAL A 152 18.14 4.99 4.90
CA VAL A 152 18.14 4.82 3.44
C VAL A 152 18.64 3.41 3.11
N ILE A 153 17.97 2.73 2.18
CA ILE A 153 18.35 1.40 1.71
C ILE A 153 18.50 1.44 0.20
N TYR A 154 19.64 0.96 -0.30
CA TYR A 154 19.89 0.74 -1.72
C TYR A 154 19.93 -0.75 -2.02
N GLU A 155 19.01 -1.23 -2.86
CA GLU A 155 19.08 -2.62 -3.35
C GLU A 155 20.31 -2.86 -4.24
N ASN A 156 20.90 -1.79 -4.77
CA ASN A 156 22.17 -1.82 -5.47
C ASN A 156 23.00 -0.60 -5.06
N ILE A 157 24.05 -0.83 -4.27
CA ILE A 157 24.92 0.23 -3.75
C ILE A 157 25.63 1.00 -4.88
N LEU A 158 25.80 0.40 -6.06
CA LEU A 158 26.38 1.10 -7.21
C LEU A 158 25.52 2.28 -7.67
N LYS A 159 24.20 2.27 -7.40
CA LYS A 159 23.35 3.42 -7.71
C LYS A 159 23.68 4.61 -6.84
N TYR A 160 23.98 4.40 -5.56
CA TYR A 160 24.44 5.44 -4.64
C TYR A 160 25.82 5.98 -5.02
N VAL A 161 26.74 5.10 -5.42
CA VAL A 161 28.12 5.47 -5.80
C VAL A 161 28.19 6.21 -7.14
N ASN A 162 27.27 5.90 -8.05
CA ASN A 162 27.21 6.50 -9.38
C ASN A 162 26.18 7.63 -9.52
N LEU A 163 25.62 8.14 -8.40
CA LEU A 163 24.85 9.38 -8.41
C LEU A 163 25.68 10.52 -9.01
N ASP A 164 25.01 11.45 -9.67
CA ASP A 164 25.65 12.71 -10.05
C ASP A 164 26.07 13.50 -8.81
N ALA A 165 27.05 14.39 -8.98
CA ALA A 165 27.69 15.08 -7.88
C ALA A 165 26.71 15.89 -7.01
N TRP A 166 25.67 16.48 -7.61
CA TRP A 166 24.70 17.32 -6.89
C TRP A 166 23.78 16.46 -6.02
N ASN A 167 23.15 15.44 -6.59
CA ASN A 167 22.30 14.51 -5.85
C ASN A 167 23.08 13.77 -4.76
N ARG A 168 24.34 13.43 -5.05
CA ARG A 168 25.22 12.77 -4.10
C ARG A 168 25.53 13.65 -2.89
N ASP A 169 25.95 14.90 -3.13
CA ASP A 169 26.24 15.88 -2.08
C ASP A 169 24.99 16.20 -1.25
N LEU A 170 23.83 16.33 -1.89
CA LEU A 170 22.55 16.54 -1.20
C LEU A 170 22.22 15.40 -0.22
N LEU A 171 22.34 14.15 -0.68
CA LEU A 171 22.06 12.99 0.16
C LEU A 171 23.09 12.82 1.28
N ASP A 172 24.38 13.00 0.99
CA ASP A 172 25.44 12.87 1.99
C ASP A 172 25.31 13.95 3.08
N LYS A 173 25.00 15.21 2.70
CA LYS A 173 24.68 16.28 3.66
C LYS A 173 23.49 15.93 4.53
N TYR A 174 22.41 15.42 3.93
CA TYR A 174 21.25 14.96 4.69
C TYR A 174 21.61 13.85 5.68
N CYS A 175 22.37 12.84 5.24
CA CYS A 175 22.83 11.74 6.09
C CYS A 175 23.68 12.22 7.26
N VAL A 176 24.63 13.13 7.03
CA VAL A 176 25.50 13.68 8.07
C VAL A 176 24.72 14.59 9.03
N GLU A 177 23.87 15.48 8.53
CA GLU A 177 23.14 16.45 9.35
C GLU A 177 22.10 15.77 10.27
N TYR A 178 21.37 14.79 9.73
CA TYR A 178 20.28 14.11 10.43
C TYR A 178 20.68 12.75 11.01
N GLY A 179 21.94 12.33 10.85
CA GLY A 179 22.47 11.06 11.34
C GLY A 179 21.79 9.84 10.73
N VAL A 180 21.51 9.89 9.42
CA VAL A 180 20.80 8.83 8.69
C VAL A 180 21.80 7.84 8.11
N GLY A 181 21.73 6.58 8.55
CA GLY A 181 22.56 5.49 8.02
C GLY A 181 22.09 4.93 6.68
N ILE A 182 22.95 4.13 6.04
CA ILE A 182 22.67 3.50 4.74
C ILE A 182 22.85 1.98 4.80
N ILE A 183 21.88 1.21 4.31
CA ILE A 183 22.06 -0.21 3.99
C ILE A 183 22.27 -0.34 2.48
N GLY A 184 23.28 -1.08 2.06
CA GLY A 184 23.60 -1.31 0.65
C GLY A 184 23.78 -2.77 0.31
N PHE A 185 23.25 -3.20 -0.82
CA PHE A 185 23.51 -4.53 -1.38
C PHE A 185 24.39 -4.43 -2.62
N PHE A 186 25.31 -5.38 -2.76
CA PHE A 186 26.09 -5.59 -3.96
C PHE A 186 26.03 -7.07 -4.31
N LYS A 187 25.29 -7.40 -5.37
CA LYS A 187 25.25 -8.75 -5.94
C LYS A 187 26.05 -8.75 -7.24
N ALA A 188 26.99 -9.67 -7.37
CA ALA A 188 27.79 -9.78 -8.58
C ALA A 188 26.94 -10.29 -9.75
N ASN A 189 27.36 -9.94 -10.96
CA ASN A 189 26.84 -10.45 -12.21
C ASN A 189 28.00 -10.76 -13.16
N GLU A 190 27.69 -11.31 -14.33
CA GLU A 190 28.69 -11.69 -15.34
C GLU A 190 29.60 -10.53 -15.78
N ASN A 191 29.10 -9.29 -15.72
CA ASN A 191 29.85 -8.09 -16.08
C ASN A 191 30.63 -7.47 -14.92
N SER A 192 30.53 -8.05 -13.72
CA SER A 192 31.22 -7.54 -12.53
C SER A 192 32.71 -7.86 -12.60
N LEU A 193 33.56 -6.86 -12.37
CA LEU A 193 35.00 -7.04 -12.26
C LEU A 193 35.32 -8.00 -11.12
N LEU A 194 36.25 -8.93 -11.35
CA LEU A 194 36.68 -9.90 -10.32
C LEU A 194 37.22 -9.23 -9.07
N SER A 195 37.92 -8.11 -9.23
CA SER A 195 38.40 -7.27 -8.14
C SER A 195 38.34 -5.80 -8.54
N ALA A 196 37.70 -4.96 -7.73
CA ALA A 196 37.61 -3.52 -7.98
C ALA A 196 37.49 -2.73 -6.67
N GLN A 197 38.08 -1.53 -6.64
CA GLN A 197 37.81 -0.59 -5.56
C GLN A 197 36.45 0.08 -5.77
N LEU A 198 35.63 0.12 -4.72
CA LEU A 198 34.37 0.87 -4.74
C LEU A 198 34.69 2.37 -4.84
N LYS A 199 34.26 2.99 -5.94
CA LYS A 199 34.59 4.39 -6.26
C LYS A 199 34.26 5.32 -5.09
N GLY A 200 35.24 6.11 -4.65
CA GLY A 200 35.09 7.07 -3.54
C GLY A 200 35.24 6.47 -2.14
N PHE A 201 35.51 5.16 -2.02
CA PHE A 201 35.65 4.48 -0.74
C PHE A 201 36.96 3.71 -0.63
N PRO A 202 37.58 3.62 0.56
CA PRO A 202 38.73 2.76 0.80
C PRO A 202 38.28 1.30 0.98
N LEU A 203 37.50 0.76 0.04
CA LEU A 203 36.88 -0.56 0.11
C LEU A 203 37.04 -1.29 -1.22
N PHE A 204 37.58 -2.51 -1.18
CA PHE A 204 37.75 -3.38 -2.34
C PHE A 204 36.68 -4.48 -2.33
N LEU A 205 36.10 -4.72 -3.50
CA LEU A 205 35.12 -5.76 -3.77
C LEU A 205 35.79 -6.87 -4.57
N HIS A 206 35.63 -8.11 -4.12
CA HIS A 206 36.03 -9.30 -4.88
C HIS A 206 34.78 -10.14 -5.18
N SER A 207 34.46 -10.32 -6.46
CA SER A 207 33.14 -10.76 -6.94
C SER A 207 33.17 -12.09 -7.68
N ASN A 208 31.98 -12.67 -7.92
CA ASN A 208 31.78 -13.96 -8.61
C ASN A 208 32.49 -15.13 -7.90
N LEU A 209 32.35 -15.19 -6.56
CA LEU A 209 32.90 -16.24 -5.74
C LEU A 209 31.82 -17.24 -5.28
N GLY A 210 32.14 -18.53 -5.33
CA GLY A 210 31.43 -19.54 -4.54
C GLY A 210 31.90 -19.51 -3.09
N LEU A 211 30.99 -19.43 -2.13
CA LEU A 211 31.30 -19.38 -0.70
C LEU A 211 30.77 -20.61 0.05
N ARG A 212 31.35 -20.90 1.22
CA ARG A 212 30.94 -21.97 2.13
C ARG A 212 31.29 -21.62 3.59
N ASP A 213 30.68 -22.35 4.52
CA ASP A 213 31.02 -22.33 5.95
C ASP A 213 31.01 -20.90 6.53
N CYS A 214 29.81 -20.30 6.65
CA CYS A 214 29.61 -18.92 7.08
C CYS A 214 29.46 -18.80 8.60
N SER A 215 30.08 -17.80 9.20
CA SER A 215 30.10 -17.54 10.63
C SER A 215 29.79 -16.07 10.95
N VAL A 216 29.11 -15.84 12.08
CA VAL A 216 28.82 -14.49 12.57
C VAL A 216 29.99 -14.02 13.43
N ASN A 217 30.45 -12.78 13.25
CA ASN A 217 31.48 -12.18 14.09
C ASN A 217 30.89 -11.77 15.47
N PRO A 218 31.24 -12.44 16.58
CA PRO A 218 30.68 -12.14 17.90
C PRO A 218 31.05 -10.75 18.45
N LYS A 219 32.06 -10.10 17.88
CA LYS A 219 32.50 -8.75 18.29
C LYS A 219 31.72 -7.63 17.61
N SER A 220 30.85 -7.95 16.65
CA SER A 220 30.12 -6.93 15.90
C SER A 220 29.07 -6.25 16.81
N PRO A 221 29.13 -4.91 17.01
CA PRO A 221 28.15 -4.15 17.78
C PRO A 221 26.78 -4.06 17.10
N LEU A 222 26.68 -4.46 15.83
CA LEU A 222 25.42 -4.53 15.08
C LEU A 222 24.47 -5.60 15.64
N LEU A 223 24.98 -6.68 16.23
CA LEU A 223 24.19 -7.84 16.60
C LEU A 223 23.26 -7.53 17.79
N LEU A 224 21.96 -7.70 17.58
CA LEU A 224 20.92 -7.55 18.60
C LEU A 224 20.14 -8.84 18.75
N ILE A 225 19.49 -9.28 17.67
CA ILE A 225 18.74 -10.52 17.58
C ILE A 225 19.69 -11.66 17.21
N THR A 226 20.64 -11.44 16.30
CA THR A 226 21.56 -12.46 15.81
C THR A 226 22.49 -12.92 16.93
N LYS A 227 22.70 -14.24 17.01
CA LYS A 227 23.61 -14.86 17.97
C LYS A 227 24.79 -15.51 17.25
N ALA A 228 26.00 -15.16 17.66
CA ALA A 228 27.24 -15.66 17.09
C ALA A 228 27.76 -16.89 17.85
N ARG A 229 27.10 -18.05 17.68
CA ARG A 229 27.47 -19.29 18.38
C ARG A 229 27.98 -20.40 17.46
N GLU A 230 27.39 -20.54 16.28
CA GLU A 230 27.66 -21.65 15.37
C GLU A 230 28.13 -21.17 13.99
N VAL A 231 28.62 -22.12 13.20
CA VAL A 231 29.02 -21.93 11.81
C VAL A 231 27.99 -22.63 10.93
N GLU A 232 27.42 -21.91 9.99
CA GLU A 232 26.52 -22.46 8.97
C GLU A 232 27.37 -23.23 7.96
N ARG A 233 27.38 -24.56 8.09
CA ARG A 233 28.28 -25.44 7.32
C ARG A 233 27.71 -25.75 5.94
N GLY A 234 28.60 -25.91 4.97
CA GLY A 234 28.26 -26.27 3.61
C GLY A 234 28.26 -25.09 2.64
N PRO A 235 27.90 -25.32 1.36
CA PRO A 235 27.93 -24.29 0.33
C PRO A 235 26.84 -23.25 0.56
N LEU A 236 27.19 -21.97 0.36
CA LEU A 236 26.21 -20.89 0.29
C LEU A 236 25.46 -20.92 -1.05
N PRO A 237 24.24 -20.34 -1.14
CA PRO A 237 23.47 -20.34 -2.38
C PRO A 237 24.16 -19.55 -3.50
N GLY A 238 24.44 -20.20 -4.63
CA GLY A 238 25.02 -19.58 -5.83
C GLY A 238 26.53 -19.30 -5.74
N ASP A 239 27.09 -18.86 -6.86
CA ASP A 239 28.52 -18.53 -7.02
C ASP A 239 28.73 -17.03 -7.38
N ASP A 240 27.70 -16.21 -7.19
CA ASP A 240 27.64 -14.77 -7.52
C ASP A 240 27.90 -13.87 -6.29
N TRP A 241 28.66 -14.37 -5.32
CA TRP A 241 28.97 -13.64 -4.09
C TRP A 241 30.07 -12.61 -4.31
N THR A 242 29.95 -11.52 -3.56
CA THR A 242 30.99 -10.53 -3.37
C THR A 242 31.48 -10.55 -1.92
N VAL A 243 32.78 -10.46 -1.74
CA VAL A 243 33.41 -10.27 -0.43
C VAL A 243 34.14 -8.95 -0.38
N PHE A 244 34.25 -8.41 0.82
CA PHE A 244 34.76 -7.08 1.06
C PHE A 244 36.13 -7.13 1.74
N GLN A 245 37.04 -6.28 1.27
CA GLN A 245 38.36 -6.12 1.85
C GLN A 245 38.69 -4.63 2.00
N SER A 246 39.19 -4.24 3.16
CA SER A 246 39.67 -2.88 3.39
C SER A 246 40.86 -2.88 4.34
N ASN A 247 41.72 -1.87 4.16
CA ASN A 247 42.80 -1.54 5.10
C ASN A 247 42.44 -0.37 6.03
N HIS A 248 41.22 0.18 5.91
CA HIS A 248 40.76 1.30 6.73
C HIS A 248 39.99 0.79 7.96
N SER A 249 40.27 1.34 9.14
CA SER A 249 39.66 0.94 10.42
C SER A 249 38.17 1.29 10.58
N THR A 250 37.53 1.85 9.55
CA THR A 250 36.09 2.18 9.60
C THR A 250 35.25 0.92 9.35
N TYR A 251 35.87 -0.08 8.74
CA TYR A 251 35.23 -1.25 8.20
C TYR A 251 35.46 -2.45 9.10
N GLU A 252 34.38 -3.03 9.61
CA GLU A 252 34.43 -4.21 10.47
C GLU A 252 33.56 -5.34 9.90
N PRO A 253 34.05 -6.60 9.91
CA PRO A 253 33.28 -7.72 9.39
C PRO A 253 32.12 -8.07 10.32
N VAL A 254 30.96 -8.40 9.73
CA VAL A 254 29.78 -8.89 10.43
C VAL A 254 29.57 -10.38 10.17
N LEU A 255 29.64 -10.79 8.90
CA LEU A 255 29.62 -12.18 8.48
C LEU A 255 30.92 -12.54 7.78
N LEU A 256 31.47 -13.71 8.12
CA LEU A 256 32.73 -14.24 7.60
C LEU A 256 32.49 -15.62 6.98
N ALA A 257 32.89 -15.81 5.73
CA ALA A 257 32.75 -17.07 5.00
C ALA A 257 34.07 -17.49 4.34
N ARG A 258 34.20 -18.76 3.97
CA ARG A 258 35.36 -19.29 3.24
C ARG A 258 35.03 -19.44 1.76
N THR A 259 36.03 -19.27 0.91
CA THR A 259 35.89 -19.53 -0.53
C THR A 259 35.74 -21.03 -0.78
N ARG A 260 34.86 -21.40 -1.72
CA ARG A 260 34.74 -22.76 -2.22
C ARG A 260 35.92 -23.03 -3.15
N VAL A 261 36.84 -23.89 -2.74
CA VAL A 261 37.89 -24.39 -3.63
C VAL A 261 37.25 -25.37 -4.62
N PRO A 262 37.54 -25.29 -5.94
CA PRO A 262 37.10 -26.31 -6.89
C PRO A 262 37.70 -27.67 -6.51
N ASP A 263 36.88 -28.72 -6.42
CA ASP A 263 37.32 -30.09 -6.12
C ASP A 263 38.24 -30.59 -7.26
N LEU A 264 39.53 -30.34 -7.16
CA LEU A 264 40.57 -30.92 -8.01
C LEU A 264 41.27 -32.04 -7.22
N SER A 265 40.64 -33.22 -7.13
CA SER A 265 41.26 -34.58 -7.16
C SER A 265 40.41 -35.65 -6.43
N PRO A 266 40.25 -36.87 -7.00
CA PRO A 266 39.52 -38.00 -6.39
C PRO A 266 40.41 -38.93 -5.54
N SER A 267 41.46 -38.42 -4.91
CA SER A 267 42.34 -39.23 -4.04
C SER A 267 42.26 -38.71 -2.62
N GLY A 268 41.38 -39.32 -1.83
CA GLY A 268 41.24 -39.02 -0.41
C GLY A 268 42.50 -39.36 0.36
N VAL A 269 43.21 -38.32 0.83
CA VAL A 269 44.02 -38.34 2.05
C VAL A 269 43.94 -36.93 2.65
N GLY A 270 43.60 -36.84 3.94
CA GLY A 270 43.29 -35.59 4.62
C GLY A 270 44.43 -34.56 4.60
N MET A 271 44.11 -33.38 4.07
CA MET A 271 44.73 -32.11 4.46
C MET A 271 43.61 -31.16 4.89
N GLY A 272 43.67 -30.74 6.15
CA GLY A 272 42.62 -29.98 6.83
C GLY A 272 42.46 -28.53 6.36
N LEU A 273 41.22 -28.04 6.47
CA LEU A 273 40.84 -26.85 7.22
C LEU A 273 41.87 -25.70 7.28
N SER A 274 41.99 -24.83 6.26
CA SER A 274 42.37 -23.41 6.43
C SER A 274 42.35 -22.58 5.12
N GLY A 275 41.18 -22.41 4.48
CA GLY A 275 41.01 -21.29 3.54
C GLY A 275 40.83 -19.95 4.29
N PRO A 276 41.31 -18.80 3.79
CA PRO A 276 41.10 -17.51 4.45
C PRO A 276 39.61 -17.19 4.65
N LEU A 277 39.29 -16.51 5.76
CA LEU A 277 37.95 -15.99 6.02
C LEU A 277 37.79 -14.64 5.33
N HIS A 278 36.71 -14.48 4.60
CA HIS A 278 36.36 -13.28 3.86
C HIS A 278 35.06 -12.68 4.39
N ALA A 279 35.00 -11.35 4.47
CA ALA A 279 33.79 -10.65 4.92
C ALA A 279 32.73 -10.67 3.81
N SER A 280 31.61 -11.35 4.02
CA SER A 280 30.45 -11.32 3.12
C SER A 280 29.43 -10.23 3.52
N VAL A 281 29.49 -9.78 4.77
CA VAL A 281 28.76 -8.61 5.28
C VAL A 281 29.70 -7.81 6.17
N ILE A 282 29.61 -6.49 6.07
CA ILE A 282 30.53 -5.52 6.68
C ILE A 282 29.72 -4.33 7.18
N GLN A 283 30.13 -3.79 8.31
CA GLN A 283 29.67 -2.50 8.80
C GLN A 283 30.74 -1.42 8.57
N ASP A 284 30.30 -0.24 8.17
CA ASP A 284 31.08 0.99 8.07
C ASP A 284 30.67 1.89 9.24
N LEU A 285 31.63 2.20 10.11
CA LEU A 285 31.44 3.05 11.28
C LEU A 285 31.33 4.54 10.92
N GLY A 286 31.51 4.91 9.65
CA GLY A 286 31.45 6.28 9.16
C GLY A 286 32.67 7.13 9.55
N LEU A 287 33.81 6.51 9.88
CA LEU A 287 35.02 7.24 10.25
C LEU A 287 35.69 7.95 9.06
N HIS A 288 35.35 7.55 7.83
CA HIS A 288 35.87 8.13 6.60
C HIS A 288 35.11 9.40 6.18
N ASP A 289 33.77 9.39 6.22
CA ASP A 289 32.91 10.45 5.68
C ASP A 289 31.75 10.89 6.59
N GLY A 290 31.64 10.33 7.79
CA GLY A 290 30.61 10.66 8.77
C GLY A 290 29.29 9.88 8.60
N ILE A 291 29.20 8.94 7.67
CA ILE A 291 27.96 8.19 7.39
C ILE A 291 28.15 6.72 7.75
N GLN A 292 27.31 6.20 8.65
CA GLN A 292 27.31 4.79 9.01
C GLN A 292 26.62 3.93 7.95
N ARG A 293 27.20 2.77 7.62
CA ARG A 293 26.65 1.87 6.61
C ARG A 293 26.71 0.41 6.99
N VAL A 294 25.85 -0.41 6.39
CA VAL A 294 25.96 -1.87 6.41
C VAL A 294 25.85 -2.38 4.99
N LEU A 295 26.86 -3.14 4.54
CA LEU A 295 27.00 -3.60 3.16
C LEU A 295 26.91 -5.12 3.08
N PHE A 296 26.05 -5.61 2.19
CA PHE A 296 25.81 -7.03 1.93
C PHE A 296 26.38 -7.44 0.57
N GLY A 297 27.14 -8.53 0.53
CA GLY A 297 27.83 -9.02 -0.66
C GLY A 297 26.99 -9.98 -1.52
N ASN A 298 25.70 -10.15 -1.20
CA ASN A 298 24.70 -10.83 -2.01
C ASN A 298 23.29 -10.43 -1.51
N ASN A 299 22.24 -10.92 -2.16
CA ASN A 299 20.84 -10.67 -1.85
C ASN A 299 20.38 -11.34 -0.52
N LEU A 300 19.10 -11.20 -0.19
CA LEU A 300 18.44 -11.79 0.97
C LEU A 300 18.03 -13.26 0.81
N ASN A 301 18.43 -13.95 -0.26
CA ASN A 301 18.12 -15.37 -0.46
C ASN A 301 18.79 -16.29 0.58
N PHE A 302 19.92 -15.85 1.15
CA PHE A 302 20.57 -16.55 2.25
C PHE A 302 19.95 -16.12 3.58
N TRP A 303 19.48 -17.08 4.38
CA TRP A 303 18.67 -16.81 5.56
C TRP A 303 19.40 -15.97 6.63
N LEU A 304 20.72 -16.13 6.78
CA LEU A 304 21.51 -15.35 7.73
C LEU A 304 21.63 -13.88 7.31
N HIS A 305 21.56 -13.57 6.00
CA HIS A 305 21.44 -12.18 5.54
C HIS A 305 20.13 -11.55 6.00
N LYS A 306 19.01 -12.28 5.98
CA LYS A 306 17.73 -11.77 6.50
C LYS A 306 17.82 -11.45 7.99
N LEU A 307 18.49 -12.31 8.77
CA LEU A 307 18.68 -12.11 10.20
C LEU A 307 19.56 -10.87 10.50
N VAL A 308 20.72 -10.76 9.83
CA VAL A 308 21.61 -9.61 9.97
C VAL A 308 20.99 -8.31 9.42
N PHE A 309 20.14 -8.39 8.40
CA PHE A 309 19.42 -7.24 7.88
C PHE A 309 18.47 -6.63 8.92
N VAL A 310 17.75 -7.45 9.69
CA VAL A 310 16.89 -6.95 10.79
C VAL A 310 17.73 -6.23 11.84
N ASP A 311 18.88 -6.79 12.20
CA ASP A 311 19.81 -6.14 13.14
C ASP A 311 20.41 -4.84 12.57
N ALA A 312 20.72 -4.79 11.27
CA ALA A 312 21.22 -3.59 10.60
C ALA A 312 20.21 -2.44 10.63
N VAL A 313 18.92 -2.73 10.39
CA VAL A 313 17.83 -1.75 10.49
C VAL A 313 17.73 -1.22 11.93
N ALA A 314 17.77 -2.10 12.93
CA ALA A 314 17.72 -1.69 14.33
C ALA A 314 18.96 -0.86 14.74
N PHE A 315 20.15 -1.26 14.31
CA PHE A 315 21.41 -0.60 14.63
C PHE A 315 21.47 0.82 14.04
N LEU A 316 21.27 0.97 12.73
CA LEU A 316 21.39 2.25 12.02
C LEU A 316 20.28 3.25 12.37
N THR A 317 19.19 2.81 13.00
CA THR A 317 18.10 3.69 13.44
C THR A 317 18.12 3.99 14.94
N GLY A 318 19.18 3.60 15.66
CA GLY A 318 19.25 3.76 17.11
C GLY A 318 18.11 3.02 17.82
N LYS A 319 17.70 1.87 17.29
CA LYS A 319 16.58 1.02 17.73
C LYS A 319 15.18 1.66 17.62
N ARG A 320 15.03 2.78 16.90
CA ARG A 320 13.70 3.36 16.60
C ARG A 320 12.86 2.45 15.70
N LEU A 321 13.51 1.74 14.78
CA LEU A 321 12.90 0.67 13.99
C LEU A 321 13.46 -0.68 14.45
N SER A 322 12.97 -1.16 15.59
CA SER A 322 13.39 -2.44 16.18
C SER A 322 12.20 -3.21 16.73
N LEU A 323 12.23 -4.53 16.59
CA LEU A 323 11.33 -5.43 17.30
C LEU A 323 11.92 -5.76 18.68
N ALA A 324 11.07 -6.02 19.68
CA ALA A 324 11.52 -6.51 20.99
C ALA A 324 12.24 -7.86 20.85
N LEU A 325 12.93 -8.35 21.90
CA LEU A 325 13.48 -9.71 21.90
C LEU A 325 12.45 -10.78 22.31
N ASP A 326 11.38 -10.37 22.99
CA ASP A 326 10.32 -11.29 23.42
C ASP A 326 9.45 -11.70 22.23
N ARG A 327 9.14 -13.00 22.14
CA ARG A 327 8.23 -13.60 21.15
C ARG A 327 7.21 -14.45 21.86
N TYR A 328 5.94 -14.23 21.56
CA TYR A 328 4.86 -15.02 22.10
C TYR A 328 4.40 -16.06 21.07
N LEU A 329 4.45 -17.33 21.45
CA LEU A 329 4.10 -18.47 20.62
C LEU A 329 2.91 -19.20 21.24
N LEU A 330 1.87 -19.41 20.45
CA LEU A 330 0.75 -20.31 20.74
C LEU A 330 0.61 -21.31 19.60
N VAL A 331 0.43 -22.59 19.93
CA VAL A 331 0.18 -23.66 18.95
C VAL A 331 -1.20 -24.23 19.21
N ASP A 332 -2.12 -23.94 18.29
CA ASP A 332 -3.47 -24.46 18.31
C ASP A 332 -3.54 -25.75 17.48
N ILE A 333 -4.10 -26.81 18.07
CA ILE A 333 -4.38 -28.10 17.45
C ILE A 333 -5.88 -28.18 17.20
N ASP A 334 -6.32 -27.84 16.00
CA ASP A 334 -7.72 -27.95 15.58
C ASP A 334 -8.09 -29.43 15.38
N ASP A 335 -9.39 -29.70 15.21
CA ASP A 335 -9.92 -31.00 14.80
C ASP A 335 -9.70 -32.16 15.79
N ILE A 336 -9.55 -31.87 17.09
CA ILE A 336 -9.57 -32.92 18.12
C ILE A 336 -10.90 -33.69 18.02
N PHE A 337 -10.76 -35.00 17.87
CA PHE A 337 -11.77 -36.02 17.55
C PHE A 337 -12.30 -36.08 16.11
N VAL A 338 -12.02 -35.14 15.21
CA VAL A 338 -12.66 -35.12 13.87
C VAL A 338 -12.00 -36.06 12.85
N GLY A 339 -10.71 -36.40 13.06
CA GLY A 339 -9.89 -37.15 12.12
C GLY A 339 -10.51 -38.48 11.66
N LYS A 340 -10.28 -38.87 10.40
CA LYS A 340 -10.73 -40.17 9.89
C LYS A 340 -9.90 -41.30 10.48
N GLU A 341 -10.44 -42.50 10.52
CA GLU A 341 -9.73 -43.73 10.88
C GLU A 341 -8.37 -43.81 10.15
N GLY A 342 -7.32 -44.18 10.90
CA GLY A 342 -5.93 -44.26 10.43
C GLY A 342 -5.15 -42.94 10.50
N THR A 343 -5.82 -41.81 10.76
CA THR A 343 -5.18 -40.49 10.88
C THR A 343 -5.21 -39.94 12.30
N ARG A 344 -5.80 -40.67 13.25
CA ARG A 344 -5.99 -40.19 14.62
C ARG A 344 -4.77 -40.50 15.49
N MET A 345 -4.71 -39.87 16.66
CA MET A 345 -3.64 -40.11 17.63
C MET A 345 -3.88 -41.43 18.35
N LYS A 346 -2.84 -42.25 18.44
CA LYS A 346 -2.82 -43.44 19.29
C LYS A 346 -2.33 -43.09 20.71
N VAL A 347 -2.42 -44.03 21.63
CA VAL A 347 -1.86 -43.94 23.00
C VAL A 347 -0.40 -43.45 22.98
N SER A 348 0.43 -43.97 22.07
CA SER A 348 1.84 -43.59 21.96
C SER A 348 2.03 -42.14 21.50
N ASP A 349 1.12 -41.61 20.68
CA ASP A 349 1.15 -40.26 20.14
C ASP A 349 0.75 -39.24 21.20
N VAL A 350 -0.30 -39.54 21.98
CA VAL A 350 -0.76 -38.69 23.10
C VAL A 350 0.34 -38.59 24.17
N LYS A 351 1.03 -39.69 24.49
CA LYS A 351 2.20 -39.66 25.39
C LYS A 351 3.31 -38.77 24.85
N ALA A 352 3.63 -38.89 23.55
CA ALA A 352 4.65 -38.07 22.92
C ALA A 352 4.28 -36.58 22.85
N LEU A 353 2.99 -36.26 22.70
CA LEU A 353 2.48 -34.90 22.77
C LEU A 353 2.77 -34.26 24.14
N LEU A 354 2.44 -34.97 25.23
CA LEU A 354 2.69 -34.50 26.59
C LEU A 354 4.19 -34.42 26.91
N GLU A 355 4.97 -35.41 26.50
CA GLU A 355 6.43 -35.41 26.65
C GLU A 355 7.07 -34.22 25.92
N THR A 356 6.69 -33.99 24.65
CA THR A 356 7.21 -32.87 23.87
C THR A 356 6.76 -31.52 24.43
N GLN A 357 5.54 -31.42 24.98
CA GLN A 357 5.10 -30.22 25.71
C GLN A 357 6.04 -29.93 26.89
N ASN A 358 6.41 -30.94 27.67
CA ASN A 358 7.34 -30.80 28.79
C ASN A 358 8.76 -30.46 28.34
N ASP A 359 9.25 -31.04 27.24
CA ASP A 359 10.51 -30.64 26.62
C ASP A 359 10.49 -29.16 26.22
N LEU A 360 9.42 -28.72 25.57
CA LEU A 360 9.27 -27.33 25.13
C LEU A 360 9.18 -26.36 26.31
N ARG A 361 8.65 -26.77 27.47
CA ARG A 361 8.64 -25.96 28.70
C ARG A 361 10.04 -25.58 29.19
N THR A 362 11.07 -26.36 28.86
CA THR A 362 12.48 -26.03 29.19
C THR A 362 13.00 -24.81 28.42
N PHE A 363 12.37 -24.50 27.30
CA PHE A 363 12.76 -23.44 26.37
C PHE A 363 11.76 -22.29 26.30
N ILE A 364 10.49 -22.59 26.58
CA ILE A 364 9.36 -21.67 26.55
C ILE A 364 8.59 -21.85 27.87
N PRO A 365 8.79 -20.99 28.87
CA PRO A 365 8.16 -21.17 30.18
C PRO A 365 6.64 -21.31 30.07
N ASN A 366 6.09 -22.29 30.78
CA ASN A 366 4.67 -22.63 30.80
C ASN A 366 4.05 -23.04 29.45
N PHE A 367 4.84 -23.47 28.47
CA PHE A 367 4.34 -23.94 27.19
C PHE A 367 3.22 -24.97 27.37
N THR A 368 2.09 -24.72 26.69
CA THR A 368 0.91 -25.57 26.71
C THR A 368 0.27 -25.55 25.32
N PHE A 369 0.04 -26.73 24.75
CA PHE A 369 -0.74 -26.89 23.52
C PHE A 369 -2.21 -26.56 23.79
N ASN A 370 -2.86 -25.96 22.80
CA ASN A 370 -4.25 -25.53 22.89
C ASN A 370 -5.10 -26.35 21.93
N LEU A 371 -6.06 -27.11 22.46
CA LEU A 371 -6.75 -28.20 21.75
C LEU A 371 -8.18 -27.78 21.38
N GLY A 372 -8.46 -27.78 20.08
CA GLY A 372 -9.74 -27.43 19.47
C GLY A 372 -10.59 -28.66 19.22
N PHE A 373 -11.70 -28.84 19.94
CA PHE A 373 -12.45 -30.10 19.91
C PHE A 373 -13.86 -30.00 19.31
N SER A 374 -14.27 -31.07 18.63
CA SER A 374 -15.63 -31.33 18.16
C SER A 374 -16.12 -32.68 18.71
N GLY A 375 -16.88 -32.65 19.81
CA GLY A 375 -17.24 -33.86 20.58
C GLY A 375 -18.11 -34.88 19.84
N LYS A 376 -18.74 -34.52 18.70
CA LYS A 376 -19.57 -35.45 17.92
C LYS A 376 -18.81 -36.69 17.45
N PHE A 377 -17.50 -36.55 17.28
CA PHE A 377 -16.64 -37.56 16.65
C PHE A 377 -15.73 -38.27 17.66
N PHE A 378 -16.01 -38.14 18.95
CA PHE A 378 -15.36 -38.92 20.00
C PHE A 378 -15.65 -40.41 19.78
N HIS A 379 -14.62 -41.26 19.90
CA HIS A 379 -14.70 -42.71 19.62
C HIS A 379 -15.23 -43.04 18.22
N ALA A 380 -14.62 -42.42 17.21
CA ALA A 380 -14.92 -42.65 15.79
C ALA A 380 -13.74 -43.24 15.01
N GLY A 381 -12.73 -43.78 15.72
CA GLY A 381 -11.54 -44.41 15.13
C GLY A 381 -11.55 -45.93 15.25
N THR A 382 -10.35 -46.52 15.18
CA THR A 382 -10.12 -47.92 15.58
C THR A 382 -10.03 -48.04 17.11
N ASP A 383 -10.12 -49.26 17.65
CA ASP A 383 -9.93 -49.53 19.09
C ASP A 383 -8.63 -48.89 19.66
N GLU A 384 -7.54 -48.89 18.88
CA GLU A 384 -6.27 -48.27 19.28
C GLU A 384 -6.32 -46.73 19.33
N GLU A 385 -7.07 -46.13 18.40
CA GLU A 385 -7.26 -44.68 18.30
C GLU A 385 -8.24 -44.18 19.37
N ASP A 386 -9.29 -44.95 19.66
CA ASP A 386 -10.27 -44.63 20.70
C ASP A 386 -9.64 -44.71 22.10
N LEU A 387 -8.73 -45.66 22.33
CA LEU A 387 -7.87 -45.66 23.53
C LEU A 387 -6.95 -44.42 23.59
N GLY A 388 -6.55 -43.87 22.43
CA GLY A 388 -5.84 -42.60 22.34
C GLY A 388 -6.72 -41.42 22.77
N ASP A 389 -7.96 -41.36 22.28
CA ASP A 389 -8.95 -40.36 22.67
C ASP A 389 -9.21 -40.38 24.19
N ASP A 390 -9.38 -41.57 24.78
CA ASP A 390 -9.55 -41.77 26.22
C ASP A 390 -8.34 -41.26 27.02
N LEU A 391 -7.13 -41.62 26.58
CA LEU A 391 -5.91 -41.17 27.24
C LEU A 391 -5.78 -39.64 27.16
N LEU A 392 -6.14 -39.03 26.02
CA LEU A 392 -6.08 -37.58 25.85
C LEU A 392 -7.00 -36.86 26.83
N LEU A 393 -8.22 -37.37 27.04
CA LEU A 393 -9.16 -36.84 28.02
C LEU A 393 -8.68 -37.05 29.47
N SER A 394 -7.98 -38.16 29.75
CA SER A 394 -7.35 -38.37 31.06
C SER A 394 -6.33 -37.27 31.40
N TYR A 395 -5.73 -36.64 30.38
CA TYR A 395 -4.83 -35.49 30.47
C TYR A 395 -5.48 -34.13 30.22
N SER A 396 -6.82 -34.03 30.27
CA SER A 396 -7.55 -32.79 29.98
C SER A 396 -7.05 -31.56 30.75
N LYS A 397 -6.57 -31.71 31.98
CA LYS A 397 -6.02 -30.62 32.81
C LYS A 397 -4.59 -30.18 32.44
N GLU A 398 -3.87 -30.98 31.66
CA GLU A 398 -2.50 -30.69 31.20
C GLU A 398 -2.46 -29.80 29.95
N PHE A 399 -3.60 -29.61 29.28
CA PHE A 399 -3.75 -28.86 28.04
C PHE A 399 -4.71 -27.68 28.20
N TRP A 400 -4.60 -26.71 27.29
CA TRP A 400 -5.65 -25.71 27.09
C TRP A 400 -6.65 -26.23 26.06
N TRP A 401 -7.89 -25.74 26.14
CA TRP A 401 -8.98 -26.22 25.29
C TRP A 401 -9.81 -25.07 24.74
N PHE A 402 -10.30 -25.23 23.53
CA PHE A 402 -11.29 -24.35 22.93
C PHE A 402 -12.34 -25.13 22.12
N PRO A 403 -13.60 -24.65 22.06
CA PRO A 403 -14.62 -25.29 21.26
C PRO A 403 -14.37 -25.05 19.77
N HIS A 404 -14.57 -26.11 18.97
CA HIS A 404 -14.46 -26.08 17.51
C HIS A 404 -15.76 -26.51 16.80
N MET A 405 -16.90 -26.13 17.39
CA MET A 405 -18.27 -26.57 17.03
C MET A 405 -18.53 -28.06 17.32
N TRP A 406 -19.80 -28.46 17.47
CA TRP A 406 -20.15 -29.86 17.78
C TRP A 406 -19.82 -30.81 16.62
N SER A 407 -20.31 -30.48 15.44
CA SER A 407 -20.28 -31.31 14.23
C SER A 407 -19.25 -30.84 13.21
N HIS A 408 -18.29 -30.00 13.63
CA HIS A 408 -17.30 -29.37 12.75
C HIS A 408 -17.94 -28.59 11.55
N MET A 409 -19.20 -28.13 11.71
CA MET A 409 -19.90 -27.39 10.67
C MET A 409 -19.49 -25.91 10.65
N GLN A 410 -19.32 -25.37 9.45
CA GLN A 410 -18.94 -23.96 9.23
C GLN A 410 -20.10 -23.01 9.61
N PRO A 411 -19.84 -21.96 10.42
CA PRO A 411 -20.92 -21.09 10.92
C PRO A 411 -21.75 -20.38 9.85
N HIS A 412 -21.17 -20.00 8.72
CA HIS A 412 -21.89 -19.28 7.66
C HIS A 412 -22.99 -20.09 6.97
N LEU A 413 -23.02 -21.42 7.17
CA LEU A 413 -24.07 -22.32 6.66
C LEU A 413 -25.32 -22.32 7.54
N PHE A 414 -25.25 -21.70 8.72
CA PHE A 414 -26.41 -21.54 9.59
C PHE A 414 -27.06 -20.19 9.31
N HIS A 415 -28.37 -20.23 9.09
CA HIS A 415 -29.19 -19.04 8.85
C HIS A 415 -29.89 -18.55 10.13
N ASN A 416 -29.98 -19.44 11.12
CA ASN A 416 -30.67 -19.21 12.37
C ASN A 416 -29.71 -19.33 13.55
N GLN A 417 -29.52 -18.21 14.27
CA GLN A 417 -28.66 -18.11 15.44
C GLN A 417 -29.02 -19.14 16.52
N SER A 418 -30.30 -19.50 16.69
CA SER A 418 -30.74 -20.49 17.68
C SER A 418 -30.19 -21.88 17.36
N VAL A 419 -30.22 -22.30 16.10
CA VAL A 419 -29.67 -23.60 15.66
C VAL A 419 -28.15 -23.63 15.83
N LEU A 420 -27.48 -22.54 15.48
CA LEU A 420 -26.04 -22.39 15.71
C LEU A 420 -25.70 -22.51 17.21
N ALA A 421 -26.48 -21.86 18.07
CA ALA A 421 -26.32 -21.94 19.52
C ALA A 421 -26.60 -23.35 20.08
N GLU A 422 -27.58 -24.08 19.55
CA GLU A 422 -27.85 -25.47 19.93
C GLU A 422 -26.67 -26.39 19.62
N GLN A 423 -26.04 -26.27 18.44
CA GLN A 423 -24.80 -27.00 18.12
C GLN A 423 -23.69 -26.68 19.14
N MET A 424 -23.53 -25.41 19.50
CA MET A 424 -22.55 -25.03 20.54
C MET A 424 -22.88 -25.61 21.92
N LEU A 425 -24.15 -25.68 22.29
CA LEU A 425 -24.61 -26.25 23.57
C LEU A 425 -24.38 -27.77 23.65
N LEU A 426 -24.49 -28.49 22.53
CA LEU A 426 -24.13 -29.92 22.48
C LEU A 426 -22.64 -30.11 22.78
N ASN A 427 -21.78 -29.34 22.11
CA ASN A 427 -20.34 -29.41 22.35
C ASN A 427 -19.95 -29.00 23.78
N ARG A 428 -20.68 -28.04 24.36
CA ARG A 428 -20.48 -27.61 25.75
C ARG A 428 -20.86 -28.70 26.75
N ARG A 429 -21.97 -29.42 26.53
CA ARG A 429 -22.38 -30.54 27.36
C ARG A 429 -21.35 -31.67 27.34
N PHE A 430 -20.90 -32.05 26.15
CA PHE A 430 -19.81 -33.02 26.00
C PHE A 430 -18.57 -32.64 26.81
N ALA A 431 -18.16 -31.37 26.74
CA ALA A 431 -17.01 -30.87 27.50
C ALA A 431 -17.21 -30.99 29.02
N GLN A 432 -18.41 -30.70 29.52
CA GLN A 432 -18.73 -30.82 30.94
C GLN A 432 -18.74 -32.27 31.41
N GLU A 433 -19.31 -33.18 30.61
CA GLU A 433 -19.37 -34.62 30.89
C GLU A 433 -17.98 -35.26 30.94
N HIS A 434 -17.04 -34.78 30.13
CA HIS A 434 -15.68 -35.31 30.01
C HIS A 434 -14.61 -34.47 30.76
N GLY A 435 -15.03 -33.51 31.60
CA GLY A 435 -14.11 -32.72 32.42
C GLY A 435 -13.20 -31.74 31.66
N ILE A 436 -13.53 -31.40 30.40
CA ILE A 436 -12.80 -30.40 29.61
C ILE A 436 -13.12 -28.98 30.14
N PRO A 437 -12.12 -28.12 30.37
CA PRO A 437 -12.33 -26.73 30.79
C PRO A 437 -13.20 -25.93 29.80
N THR A 438 -14.24 -25.25 30.30
CA THR A 438 -15.21 -24.50 29.46
C THR A 438 -15.12 -22.98 29.58
N ASN A 439 -14.22 -22.46 30.43
CA ASN A 439 -14.12 -21.03 30.78
C ASN A 439 -12.87 -20.33 30.22
N MET A 440 -12.20 -20.91 29.22
CA MET A 440 -10.99 -20.34 28.62
C MET A 440 -11.24 -19.03 27.86
N GLY A 441 -12.49 -18.78 27.42
CA GLY A 441 -12.88 -17.55 26.73
C GLY A 441 -12.29 -17.39 25.32
N TYR A 442 -11.82 -18.49 24.73
CA TYR A 442 -11.26 -18.59 23.39
C TYR A 442 -12.01 -19.62 22.56
N ALA A 443 -12.25 -19.32 21.28
CA ALA A 443 -12.87 -20.25 20.33
C ALA A 443 -12.31 -20.00 18.93
N VAL A 444 -12.36 -21.02 18.09
CA VAL A 444 -12.03 -20.94 16.66
C VAL A 444 -13.14 -21.63 15.91
N ALA A 445 -13.67 -20.99 14.86
CA ALA A 445 -14.67 -21.61 14.01
C ALA A 445 -14.01 -22.56 12.99
N PRO A 446 -14.66 -23.68 12.64
CA PRO A 446 -14.24 -24.53 11.52
C PRO A 446 -13.96 -23.71 10.26
N HIS A 447 -12.78 -23.96 9.66
CA HIS A 447 -12.29 -23.24 8.47
C HIS A 447 -12.21 -21.71 8.63
N HIS A 448 -12.17 -21.20 9.86
CA HIS A 448 -12.23 -19.76 10.19
C HIS A 448 -13.47 -19.03 9.68
N SER A 449 -14.48 -19.78 9.25
CA SER A 449 -15.68 -19.24 8.64
C SER A 449 -16.48 -18.42 9.65
N GLY A 450 -16.96 -17.26 9.20
CA GLY A 450 -17.76 -16.34 10.01
C GLY A 450 -16.94 -15.53 11.02
N VAL A 451 -15.65 -15.84 11.22
CA VAL A 451 -14.73 -14.96 11.95
C VAL A 451 -14.39 -13.76 11.09
N TYR A 452 -13.95 -14.02 9.85
CA TYR A 452 -13.79 -13.04 8.79
C TYR A 452 -14.00 -13.69 7.40
N PRO A 453 -14.86 -13.15 6.52
CA PRO A 453 -15.79 -12.05 6.76
C PRO A 453 -16.73 -12.33 7.95
N VAL A 454 -17.03 -11.29 8.72
CA VAL A 454 -17.78 -11.43 9.96
C VAL A 454 -19.19 -11.98 9.68
N HIS A 455 -19.58 -12.98 10.46
CA HIS A 455 -20.95 -13.47 10.54
C HIS A 455 -21.50 -13.16 11.94
N VAL A 456 -22.32 -12.13 12.06
CA VAL A 456 -22.75 -11.56 13.36
C VAL A 456 -23.35 -12.61 14.30
N GLN A 457 -24.16 -13.54 13.77
CA GLN A 457 -24.79 -14.60 14.56
C GLN A 457 -23.76 -15.49 15.28
N LEU A 458 -22.57 -15.70 14.70
CA LEU A 458 -21.48 -16.46 15.33
C LEU A 458 -20.97 -15.75 16.58
N TYR A 459 -20.69 -14.45 16.50
CA TYR A 459 -20.17 -13.67 17.62
C TYR A 459 -21.17 -13.62 18.78
N ASP A 460 -22.47 -13.47 18.47
CA ASP A 460 -23.51 -13.45 19.49
C ASP A 460 -23.74 -14.83 20.13
N ALA A 461 -23.75 -15.90 19.33
CA ALA A 461 -23.85 -17.27 19.84
C ALA A 461 -22.62 -17.63 20.71
N TRP A 462 -21.41 -17.25 20.30
CA TRP A 462 -20.19 -17.45 21.08
C TRP A 462 -20.21 -16.74 22.44
N LYS A 463 -20.62 -15.46 22.48
CA LYS A 463 -20.78 -14.74 23.75
C LYS A 463 -21.82 -15.42 24.64
N LYS A 464 -22.97 -15.78 24.09
CA LYS A 464 -24.10 -16.35 24.84
C LYS A 464 -23.81 -17.75 25.38
N VAL A 465 -23.24 -18.63 24.55
CA VAL A 465 -23.09 -20.05 24.89
C VAL A 465 -21.78 -20.34 25.61
N TRP A 466 -20.69 -19.66 25.25
CA TRP A 466 -19.35 -19.98 25.75
C TRP A 466 -18.67 -18.83 26.51
N GLY A 467 -19.22 -17.60 26.47
CA GLY A 467 -18.57 -16.44 27.06
C GLY A 467 -17.25 -16.07 26.36
N ILE A 468 -17.17 -16.30 25.04
CA ILE A 468 -15.95 -16.03 24.26
C ILE A 468 -15.63 -14.55 24.27
N ARG A 469 -14.33 -14.26 24.48
CA ARG A 469 -13.75 -12.91 24.42
C ARG A 469 -12.64 -12.81 23.39
N VAL A 470 -12.08 -13.93 22.95
CA VAL A 470 -11.00 -13.98 21.97
C VAL A 470 -11.28 -15.06 20.92
N THR A 471 -10.91 -14.79 19.67
CA THR A 471 -10.81 -15.78 18.60
C THR A 471 -9.59 -15.48 17.74
N SER A 472 -9.31 -16.32 16.75
CA SER A 472 -8.23 -16.09 15.79
C SER A 472 -8.64 -16.48 14.37
N THR A 473 -8.01 -15.85 13.39
CA THR A 473 -8.24 -16.13 11.97
C THR A 473 -7.00 -15.85 11.13
N GLU A 474 -6.85 -16.63 10.06
CA GLU A 474 -5.86 -16.41 9.01
C GLU A 474 -6.37 -15.53 7.86
N GLU A 475 -7.67 -15.20 7.85
CA GLU A 475 -8.35 -14.56 6.73
C GLU A 475 -8.22 -13.02 6.74
N TYR A 476 -7.97 -12.41 7.90
CA TYR A 476 -8.07 -10.95 8.04
C TYR A 476 -6.71 -10.23 7.96
N PRO A 477 -6.63 -9.08 7.23
CA PRO A 477 -7.62 -8.57 6.28
C PRO A 477 -7.62 -9.37 4.97
N HIS A 478 -6.54 -10.09 4.70
CA HIS A 478 -6.40 -10.99 3.57
C HIS A 478 -5.72 -12.30 4.00
N LEU A 479 -6.09 -13.41 3.38
CA LEU A 479 -5.40 -14.69 3.57
C LEU A 479 -3.92 -14.60 3.17
N LYS A 480 -3.63 -13.90 2.06
CA LYS A 480 -2.29 -13.74 1.50
C LYS A 480 -2.02 -12.29 1.08
N PRO A 481 -0.76 -11.82 1.17
CA PRO A 481 0.37 -12.48 1.85
C PRO A 481 0.21 -12.46 3.38
N ALA A 482 0.76 -13.47 4.07
CA ALA A 482 0.59 -13.64 5.53
C ALA A 482 1.12 -12.44 6.35
N ARG A 483 2.13 -11.72 5.86
CA ARG A 483 2.68 -10.51 6.49
C ARG A 483 1.68 -9.36 6.64
N PHE A 484 0.55 -9.40 5.93
CA PHE A 484 -0.53 -8.43 6.08
C PHE A 484 -1.59 -8.83 7.10
N ARG A 485 -1.53 -10.04 7.67
CA ARG A 485 -2.51 -10.47 8.68
C ARG A 485 -2.42 -9.58 9.92
N ARG A 486 -3.57 -9.16 10.44
CA ARG A 486 -3.66 -8.23 11.58
C ARG A 486 -4.68 -8.72 12.60
N GLY A 487 -4.65 -8.14 13.78
CA GLY A 487 -5.76 -8.29 14.73
C GLY A 487 -6.87 -7.30 14.42
N PHE A 488 -8.05 -7.51 14.99
CA PHE A 488 -9.09 -6.50 15.09
C PHE A 488 -10.04 -6.77 16.25
N TYR A 489 -10.83 -5.78 16.63
CA TYR A 489 -11.86 -5.93 17.64
C TYR A 489 -13.26 -5.79 17.03
N HIS A 490 -14.15 -6.73 17.34
CA HIS A 490 -15.54 -6.68 16.88
C HIS A 490 -16.51 -7.26 17.91
N SER A 491 -17.58 -6.51 18.18
CA SER A 491 -18.74 -6.97 18.97
C SER A 491 -18.41 -7.58 20.34
N GLY A 492 -17.39 -7.03 21.04
CA GLY A 492 -16.96 -7.55 22.34
C GLY A 492 -15.78 -8.52 22.29
N ILE A 493 -15.42 -9.01 21.10
CA ILE A 493 -14.45 -10.09 20.90
C ILE A 493 -13.19 -9.56 20.21
N SER A 494 -12.04 -9.91 20.77
CA SER A 494 -10.72 -9.71 20.18
C SER A 494 -10.45 -10.80 19.14
N VAL A 495 -10.05 -10.42 17.92
CA VAL A 495 -9.67 -11.34 16.87
C VAL A 495 -8.17 -11.20 16.63
N LEU A 496 -7.43 -12.30 16.77
CA LEU A 496 -5.97 -12.32 16.61
C LEU A 496 -5.55 -12.92 15.26
N PRO A 497 -4.44 -12.44 14.66
CA PRO A 497 -3.93 -13.00 13.42
C PRO A 497 -3.33 -14.38 13.65
N ARG A 498 -3.77 -15.36 12.85
CA ARG A 498 -3.27 -16.74 12.87
C ARG A 498 -2.32 -17.00 11.71
N GLN A 499 -1.33 -17.84 11.95
CA GLN A 499 -0.24 -18.19 11.03
C GLN A 499 -0.36 -19.64 10.57
N THR A 500 0.02 -19.89 9.32
CA THR A 500 0.20 -21.24 8.78
C THR A 500 1.61 -21.74 9.08
N CYS A 501 1.78 -23.04 9.30
CA CYS A 501 3.08 -23.63 9.65
C CYS A 501 3.68 -24.56 8.57
N GLY A 502 3.03 -24.66 7.40
CA GLY A 502 3.45 -25.59 6.34
C GLY A 502 3.09 -27.05 6.60
N LEU A 503 2.32 -27.35 7.64
CA LEU A 503 1.74 -28.67 7.87
C LEU A 503 0.34 -28.75 7.26
N PHE A 504 0.04 -29.88 6.62
CA PHE A 504 -1.23 -30.13 5.94
C PHE A 504 -1.99 -31.24 6.66
N THR A 505 -3.32 -31.17 6.65
CA THR A 505 -4.20 -32.15 7.32
C THR A 505 -4.06 -33.57 6.78
N HIS A 506 -3.70 -33.72 5.50
CA HIS A 506 -3.57 -35.00 4.82
C HIS A 506 -2.12 -35.52 4.75
N THR A 507 -1.15 -34.73 5.21
CA THR A 507 0.26 -35.12 5.21
C THR A 507 0.66 -35.52 6.63
N ILE A 508 0.70 -36.82 6.87
CA ILE A 508 0.96 -37.38 8.21
C ILE A 508 2.24 -38.21 8.28
N PHE A 509 2.84 -38.55 7.12
CA PHE A 509 4.12 -39.25 7.02
C PHE A 509 5.20 -38.32 6.48
N TYR A 510 6.40 -38.38 7.06
CA TYR A 510 7.51 -37.49 6.71
C TYR A 510 7.95 -37.69 5.26
N ASN A 511 8.05 -38.95 4.83
CA ASN A 511 8.45 -39.33 3.47
C ASN A 511 7.44 -38.93 2.38
N GLU A 512 6.21 -38.60 2.77
CA GLU A 512 5.12 -38.17 1.88
C GLU A 512 4.92 -36.66 1.90
N TYR A 513 5.80 -35.91 2.59
CA TYR A 513 5.70 -34.46 2.64
C TYR A 513 5.74 -33.84 1.24
N PRO A 514 4.79 -32.95 0.88
CA PRO A 514 4.69 -32.39 -0.46
C PRO A 514 6.02 -31.82 -0.97
N GLY A 515 6.44 -32.26 -2.16
CA GLY A 515 7.74 -31.93 -2.74
C GLY A 515 8.83 -32.87 -2.25
N SER A 516 9.30 -32.69 -1.02
CA SER A 516 10.21 -33.64 -0.36
C SER A 516 10.27 -33.39 1.15
N PRO A 517 10.72 -34.37 1.96
CA PRO A 517 10.89 -34.16 3.40
C PRO A 517 11.84 -32.98 3.74
N LYS A 518 12.83 -32.73 2.87
CA LYS A 518 13.76 -31.59 3.01
C LYS A 518 13.07 -30.22 2.91
N GLU A 519 11.90 -30.13 2.30
CA GLU A 519 11.15 -28.86 2.25
C GLU A 519 10.62 -28.47 3.63
N LEU A 520 10.19 -29.45 4.45
CA LEU A 520 9.82 -29.18 5.84
C LEU A 520 11.02 -28.67 6.65
N ASP A 521 12.18 -29.33 6.51
CA ASP A 521 13.43 -28.90 7.14
C ASP A 521 13.82 -27.49 6.70
N LYS A 522 13.65 -27.15 5.41
CA LYS A 522 13.94 -25.83 4.87
C LYS A 522 13.02 -24.75 5.43
N LEU A 523 11.75 -25.04 5.68
CA LEU A 523 10.83 -24.11 6.36
C LEU A 523 11.31 -23.77 7.78
N ILE A 524 11.82 -24.78 8.49
CA ILE A 524 12.31 -24.70 9.87
C ILE A 524 13.67 -23.99 9.94
N ASN A 525 14.62 -24.41 9.10
CA ASN A 525 16.01 -24.00 9.12
C ASN A 525 16.22 -22.74 8.28
N GLY A 526 15.85 -21.58 8.84
CA GLY A 526 16.03 -20.27 8.21
C GLY A 526 14.96 -19.91 7.16
N GLY A 527 13.98 -20.79 6.92
CA GLY A 527 12.88 -20.56 5.99
C GLY A 527 11.71 -19.76 6.58
N GLU A 528 10.55 -19.86 5.92
CA GLU A 528 9.35 -19.05 6.22
C GLU A 528 8.85 -19.22 7.66
N LEU A 529 8.93 -20.42 8.24
CA LEU A 529 8.47 -20.65 9.61
C LEU A 529 9.37 -19.97 10.63
N PHE A 530 10.69 -20.04 10.43
CA PHE A 530 11.67 -19.27 11.20
C PHE A 530 11.45 -17.77 11.05
N LEU A 531 11.31 -17.27 9.82
CA LEU A 531 11.10 -15.85 9.55
C LEU A 531 9.81 -15.31 10.15
N THR A 532 8.75 -16.13 10.20
CA THR A 532 7.49 -15.76 10.85
C THR A 532 7.71 -15.44 12.32
N LEU A 533 8.46 -16.25 13.06
CA LEU A 533 8.80 -15.96 14.46
C LEU A 533 9.85 -14.86 14.63
N LEU A 534 10.77 -14.71 13.66
CA LEU A 534 11.73 -13.61 13.69
C LEU A 534 11.02 -12.25 13.63
N LEU A 535 10.05 -12.12 12.71
CA LEU A 535 9.45 -10.83 12.33
C LEU A 535 8.13 -10.52 13.05
N ASN A 536 7.46 -11.51 13.65
CA ASN A 536 6.21 -11.29 14.40
C ASN A 536 6.43 -11.41 15.90
N PRO A 537 6.13 -10.36 16.70
CA PRO A 537 6.18 -10.43 18.15
C PRO A 537 5.22 -11.46 18.76
N ILE A 538 4.11 -11.75 18.08
CA ILE A 538 3.08 -12.70 18.50
C ILE A 538 2.71 -13.59 17.31
N SER A 539 2.76 -14.90 17.50
CA SER A 539 2.43 -15.91 16.48
C SER A 539 1.53 -16.99 17.08
N ILE A 540 0.33 -17.14 16.50
CA ILE A 540 -0.56 -18.27 16.77
C ILE A 540 -0.49 -19.19 15.56
N PHE A 541 0.02 -20.40 15.71
CA PHE A 541 0.09 -21.35 14.60
C PHE A 541 -1.11 -22.28 14.58
N MET A 542 -1.69 -22.46 13.40
CA MET A 542 -2.69 -23.49 13.13
C MET A 542 -2.01 -24.82 12.81
N THR A 543 -2.37 -25.85 13.56
CA THR A 543 -2.13 -27.27 13.28
C THR A 543 -3.42 -28.05 13.48
N HIS A 544 -3.43 -29.32 13.11
CA HIS A 544 -4.60 -30.18 13.24
C HIS A 544 -4.22 -31.51 13.91
N LEU A 545 -5.18 -32.21 14.51
CA LEU A 545 -4.99 -33.51 15.17
C LEU A 545 -4.14 -34.48 14.35
N SER A 546 -4.37 -34.59 13.05
CA SER A 546 -3.64 -35.51 12.18
C SER A 546 -2.14 -35.23 12.10
N ASN A 547 -1.69 -34.00 12.37
CA ASN A 547 -0.27 -33.64 12.41
C ASN A 547 0.46 -34.24 13.62
N TYR A 548 -0.27 -34.78 14.60
CA TYR A 548 0.28 -35.34 15.83
C TYR A 548 0.11 -36.86 15.91
N GLY A 549 -0.62 -37.48 14.98
CA GLY A 549 -0.64 -38.94 14.81
C GLY A 549 0.54 -39.44 13.94
N ASN A 550 0.75 -40.75 13.93
CA ASN A 550 1.73 -41.43 13.07
C ASN A 550 3.18 -40.87 13.21
N ASP A 551 3.72 -40.18 12.20
CA ASP A 551 5.09 -39.63 12.23
C ASP A 551 5.22 -38.34 13.06
N ARG A 552 4.09 -37.81 13.60
CA ARG A 552 4.07 -36.67 14.54
C ARG A 552 4.77 -35.42 13.99
N LEU A 553 4.49 -35.08 12.73
CA LEU A 553 5.12 -33.95 12.04
C LEU A 553 4.99 -32.62 12.78
N GLY A 554 3.88 -32.41 13.52
CA GLY A 554 3.69 -31.25 14.40
C GLY A 554 4.76 -31.16 15.50
N LEU A 555 5.01 -32.27 16.20
CA LEU A 555 6.02 -32.34 17.26
C LEU A 555 7.43 -32.14 16.69
N TYR A 556 7.74 -32.80 15.57
CA TYR A 556 9.01 -32.62 14.86
C TYR A 556 9.26 -31.15 14.50
N THR A 557 8.25 -30.49 13.93
CA THR A 557 8.35 -29.12 13.43
C THR A 557 8.67 -28.13 14.54
N PHE A 558 7.87 -28.08 15.60
CA PHE A 558 8.06 -27.08 16.66
C PHE A 558 9.28 -27.36 17.54
N LYS A 559 9.61 -28.63 17.79
CA LYS A 559 10.82 -29.00 18.53
C LYS A 559 12.09 -28.54 17.81
N ASN A 560 12.17 -28.76 16.50
CA ASN A 560 13.34 -28.34 15.71
C ASN A 560 13.38 -26.82 15.48
N LEU A 561 12.23 -26.18 15.27
CA LEU A 561 12.13 -24.72 15.14
C LEU A 561 12.64 -23.99 16.39
N VAL A 562 12.21 -24.41 17.57
CA VAL A 562 12.64 -23.81 18.84
C VAL A 562 14.14 -23.98 19.05
N LYS A 563 14.68 -25.17 18.77
CA LYS A 563 16.13 -25.42 18.82
C LYS A 563 16.89 -24.50 17.87
N PHE A 564 16.45 -24.40 16.61
CA PHE A 564 17.10 -23.55 15.61
C PHE A 564 17.10 -22.08 16.03
N LEU A 565 15.98 -21.57 16.55
CA LEU A 565 15.87 -20.20 17.09
C LEU A 565 16.86 -19.95 18.23
N GLN A 566 17.01 -20.88 19.17
CA GLN A 566 17.92 -20.73 20.32
C GLN A 566 19.40 -20.79 19.95
N THR A 567 19.72 -21.54 18.89
CA THR A 567 21.06 -21.60 18.34
C THR A 567 21.46 -20.26 17.74
N TRP A 568 20.59 -19.68 16.90
CA TRP A 568 20.95 -18.56 16.04
C TRP A 568 20.47 -17.19 16.51
N THR A 569 19.62 -17.12 17.54
CA THR A 569 19.05 -15.86 18.00
C THR A 569 19.10 -15.66 19.52
N ASN A 570 18.99 -14.40 19.93
CA ASN A 570 18.80 -13.96 21.32
C ASN A 570 17.31 -13.81 21.69
N LEU A 571 16.40 -14.37 20.89
CA LEU A 571 14.96 -14.25 21.12
C LEU A 571 14.55 -15.02 22.39
N ARG A 572 13.63 -14.42 23.14
CA ARG A 572 13.05 -15.03 24.34
C ARG A 572 11.63 -15.47 24.03
N LEU A 573 11.45 -16.77 23.90
CA LEU A 573 10.15 -17.36 23.60
C LEU A 573 9.29 -17.45 24.87
N GLN A 574 8.03 -17.07 24.76
CA GLN A 574 7.04 -17.11 25.83
C GLN A 574 5.73 -17.69 25.29
N THR A 575 4.90 -18.25 26.16
CA THR A 575 3.49 -18.54 25.85
C THR A 575 2.58 -17.77 26.80
N LEU A 576 1.38 -17.44 26.33
CA LEU A 576 0.32 -16.83 27.14
C LEU A 576 -1.00 -17.49 26.77
N ALA A 577 -1.89 -17.62 27.76
CA ALA A 577 -3.26 -18.06 27.49
C ALA A 577 -3.93 -17.08 26.50
N PRO A 578 -4.84 -17.53 25.61
CA PRO A 578 -5.35 -16.70 24.52
C PRO A 578 -5.91 -15.33 24.93
N VAL A 579 -6.58 -15.24 26.09
CA VAL A 579 -7.10 -13.96 26.61
C VAL A 579 -5.98 -12.98 26.98
N GLN A 580 -4.94 -13.46 27.65
CA GLN A 580 -3.77 -12.65 28.00
C GLN A 580 -2.96 -12.29 26.73
N LEU A 581 -2.86 -13.22 25.79
CA LEU A 581 -2.21 -12.99 24.51
C LEU A 581 -2.92 -11.88 23.71
N ALA A 582 -4.26 -11.84 23.72
CA ALA A 582 -5.01 -10.77 23.08
C ALA A 582 -4.78 -9.41 23.73
N GLN A 583 -4.75 -9.36 25.07
CA GLN A 583 -4.39 -8.14 25.79
C GLN A 583 -3.00 -7.66 25.40
N ARG A 584 -2.02 -8.58 25.34
CA ARG A 584 -0.65 -8.27 24.93
C ARG A 584 -0.59 -7.80 23.49
N TYR A 585 -1.34 -8.41 22.58
CA TYR A 585 -1.41 -8.03 21.17
C TYR A 585 -1.82 -6.57 21.00
N PHE A 586 -2.96 -6.18 21.58
CA PHE A 586 -3.47 -4.81 21.44
C PHE A 586 -2.78 -3.80 22.37
N GLN A 587 -1.88 -4.22 23.24
CA GLN A 587 -0.91 -3.33 23.90
C GLN A 587 0.26 -2.99 22.97
N ILE A 588 0.72 -3.97 22.18
CA ILE A 588 1.80 -3.77 21.20
C ILE A 588 1.27 -3.03 19.96
N PHE A 589 0.05 -3.34 19.51
CA PHE A 589 -0.58 -2.78 18.31
C PHE A 589 -1.94 -2.14 18.63
N PRO A 590 -1.97 -1.00 19.34
CA PRO A 590 -3.23 -0.35 19.74
C PRO A 590 -4.08 0.12 18.56
N GLU A 591 -3.46 0.53 17.45
CA GLU A 591 -4.11 0.98 16.22
C GLU A 591 -4.82 -0.14 15.46
N GLU A 592 -4.42 -1.39 15.67
CA GLU A 592 -5.04 -2.56 15.05
C GLU A 592 -6.35 -2.98 15.74
N ARG A 593 -6.75 -2.33 16.83
CA ARG A 593 -8.08 -2.55 17.42
C ARG A 593 -9.20 -2.19 16.44
N ASP A 594 -8.99 -1.14 15.66
CA ASP A 594 -9.98 -0.66 14.70
C ASP A 594 -9.93 -1.50 13.43
N PRO A 595 -11.03 -2.16 13.04
CA PRO A 595 -11.04 -3.00 11.85
C PRO A 595 -10.87 -2.18 10.56
N ILE A 596 -10.51 -2.87 9.49
CA ILE A 596 -10.48 -2.40 8.11
C ILE A 596 -11.19 -3.48 7.28
N TRP A 597 -12.48 -3.25 7.03
CA TRP A 597 -13.33 -4.15 6.28
C TRP A 597 -12.92 -4.14 4.82
N GLN A 598 -12.41 -5.27 4.35
CA GLN A 598 -12.13 -5.49 2.93
C GLN A 598 -13.41 -5.86 2.19
N ASP A 599 -13.41 -5.65 0.88
CA ASP A 599 -14.42 -6.18 -0.01
C ASP A 599 -14.39 -7.73 0.00
N PRO A 600 -15.40 -8.42 0.57
CA PRO A 600 -15.45 -9.88 0.57
C PRO A 600 -15.52 -10.47 -0.84
N CYS A 601 -15.84 -9.67 -1.85
CA CYS A 601 -16.09 -10.10 -3.22
C CYS A 601 -14.83 -10.15 -4.09
N GLU A 602 -13.78 -9.43 -3.71
CA GLU A 602 -12.49 -9.46 -4.43
C GLU A 602 -11.65 -10.69 -4.06
N ASP A 603 -11.97 -11.37 -2.97
CA ASP A 603 -11.31 -12.61 -2.54
C ASP A 603 -12.26 -13.80 -2.68
N LYS A 604 -11.88 -14.77 -3.52
CA LYS A 604 -12.68 -15.97 -3.78
C LYS A 604 -12.97 -16.75 -2.49
N ARG A 605 -12.00 -16.90 -1.61
CA ARG A 605 -12.16 -17.66 -0.37
C ARG A 605 -13.10 -16.92 0.58
N HIS A 606 -12.94 -15.60 0.73
CA HIS A 606 -13.86 -14.79 1.53
C HIS A 606 -15.30 -14.91 1.04
N LYS A 607 -15.52 -14.87 -0.28
CA LYS A 607 -16.83 -15.08 -0.89
C LYS A 607 -17.39 -16.47 -0.62
N ASP A 608 -16.56 -17.52 -0.73
CA ASP A 608 -16.95 -18.91 -0.52
C ASP A 608 -17.37 -19.20 0.93
N ILE A 609 -16.79 -18.49 1.91
CA ILE A 609 -17.12 -18.62 3.35
C ILE A 609 -18.04 -17.52 3.88
N TRP A 610 -18.61 -16.70 2.99
CA TRP A 610 -19.62 -15.70 3.32
C TRP A 610 -21.02 -16.32 3.24
N SER A 611 -21.98 -15.75 3.97
CA SER A 611 -23.36 -16.26 3.93
C SER A 611 -23.94 -16.10 2.53
N LYS A 612 -24.62 -17.14 2.02
CA LYS A 612 -25.27 -17.15 0.70
C LYS A 612 -26.41 -16.14 0.55
N GLU A 613 -26.93 -15.62 1.67
CA GLU A 613 -27.96 -14.57 1.67
C GLU A 613 -27.39 -13.19 1.36
N LYS A 614 -26.06 -13.06 1.38
CA LYS A 614 -25.35 -11.80 1.12
C LYS A 614 -24.84 -11.79 -0.31
N THR A 615 -24.89 -10.62 -0.93
CA THR A 615 -24.43 -10.41 -2.30
C THR A 615 -23.67 -9.10 -2.43
N CYS A 616 -22.66 -9.14 -3.30
CA CYS A 616 -21.82 -8.00 -3.69
C CYS A 616 -22.61 -6.88 -4.35
N ASP A 617 -23.71 -7.23 -5.03
CA ASP A 617 -24.54 -6.29 -5.78
C ASP A 617 -25.28 -5.31 -4.86
N ARG A 618 -25.32 -5.59 -3.55
CA ARG A 618 -25.94 -4.74 -2.54
C ARG A 618 -25.06 -3.56 -2.11
N PHE A 619 -23.78 -3.54 -2.47
CA PHE A 619 -22.90 -2.42 -2.13
C PHE A 619 -23.12 -1.20 -3.02
N PRO A 620 -22.97 0.03 -2.47
CA PRO A 620 -23.02 1.24 -3.28
C PRO A 620 -21.84 1.34 -4.23
N LYS A 621 -22.15 1.72 -5.47
CA LYS A 621 -21.18 1.97 -6.54
C LYS A 621 -20.76 3.43 -6.59
N LEU A 622 -21.44 4.32 -5.86
CA LEU A 622 -21.16 5.75 -5.77
C LEU A 622 -21.23 6.25 -4.31
N LEU A 623 -20.21 7.01 -3.91
CA LEU A 623 -20.18 7.76 -2.66
C LEU A 623 -20.16 9.27 -2.92
N ILE A 624 -21.12 9.99 -2.36
CA ILE A 624 -21.12 11.47 -2.33
C ILE A 624 -20.55 11.91 -0.98
N ILE A 625 -19.28 12.31 -0.99
CA ILE A 625 -18.48 12.41 0.24
C ILE A 625 -18.61 13.77 0.95
N GLY A 626 -19.25 14.76 0.33
CA GLY A 626 -19.36 16.12 0.87
C GLY A 626 -18.53 17.14 0.08
N PRO A 627 -17.99 18.19 0.74
CA PRO A 627 -18.15 18.51 2.16
C PRO A 627 -19.57 18.95 2.56
N GLN A 628 -19.78 19.17 3.87
CA GLN A 628 -21.02 19.77 4.37
C GLN A 628 -21.26 21.15 3.77
N LYS A 629 -22.54 21.51 3.61
CA LYS A 629 -23.04 22.84 3.19
C LYS A 629 -22.82 23.21 1.71
N THR A 630 -22.44 22.27 0.86
CA THR A 630 -22.15 22.53 -0.57
C THR A 630 -23.27 22.12 -1.53
N GLY A 631 -24.41 21.65 -1.03
CA GLY A 631 -25.55 21.22 -1.85
C GLY A 631 -25.74 19.71 -1.97
N THR A 632 -25.04 18.91 -1.14
CA THR A 632 -25.09 17.44 -1.18
C THR A 632 -26.49 16.83 -1.09
N THR A 633 -27.40 17.39 -0.28
CA THR A 633 -28.80 16.90 -0.23
C THR A 633 -29.56 17.20 -1.52
N ALA A 634 -29.28 18.31 -2.20
CA ALA A 634 -29.90 18.61 -3.50
C ALA A 634 -29.45 17.58 -4.54
N LEU A 635 -28.14 17.33 -4.62
CA LEU A 635 -27.59 16.32 -5.52
C LEU A 635 -28.16 14.93 -5.23
N TYR A 636 -28.20 14.52 -3.95
CA TYR A 636 -28.78 13.24 -3.55
C TYR A 636 -30.23 13.06 -4.04
N LEU A 637 -31.07 14.10 -3.90
CA LEU A 637 -32.45 14.04 -4.40
C LEU A 637 -32.52 14.01 -5.92
N PHE A 638 -31.69 14.80 -6.63
CA PHE A 638 -31.70 14.81 -8.10
C PHE A 638 -31.25 13.47 -8.67
N LEU A 639 -30.24 12.82 -8.08
CA LEU A 639 -29.83 11.47 -8.49
C LEU A 639 -30.92 10.44 -8.24
N GLY A 640 -31.63 10.53 -7.11
CA GLY A 640 -32.75 9.64 -6.80
C GLY A 640 -33.97 9.79 -7.71
N MET A 641 -33.99 10.76 -8.63
CA MET A 641 -35.01 10.85 -9.69
C MET A 641 -34.69 9.96 -10.90
N HIS A 642 -33.44 9.49 -11.02
CA HIS A 642 -33.03 8.63 -12.13
C HIS A 642 -33.52 7.20 -11.91
N PRO A 643 -34.20 6.55 -12.88
CA PRO A 643 -34.76 5.22 -12.69
C PRO A 643 -33.70 4.15 -12.40
N ASP A 644 -32.49 4.29 -12.97
CA ASP A 644 -31.39 3.33 -12.77
C ASP A 644 -30.55 3.58 -11.50
N LEU A 645 -30.80 4.68 -10.77
CA LEU A 645 -30.06 5.01 -9.55
C LEU A 645 -30.97 4.87 -8.33
N THR A 646 -30.53 4.10 -7.35
CA THR A 646 -31.28 3.91 -6.11
C THR A 646 -30.45 4.36 -4.91
N SER A 647 -31.03 5.23 -4.08
CA SER A 647 -30.38 5.68 -2.86
C SER A 647 -30.55 4.68 -1.71
N ASN A 648 -29.79 4.87 -0.64
CA ASN A 648 -30.02 4.16 0.62
C ASN A 648 -31.38 4.48 1.27
N TYR A 649 -31.84 3.58 2.13
CA TYR A 649 -32.92 3.85 3.08
C TYR A 649 -32.47 4.90 4.11
N PRO A 650 -33.38 5.76 4.59
CA PRO A 650 -33.03 6.80 5.55
C PRO A 650 -32.77 6.19 6.94
N SER A 651 -31.73 6.70 7.60
CA SER A 651 -31.44 6.47 9.01
C SER A 651 -32.38 7.29 9.90
N LYS A 652 -32.81 6.72 11.03
CA LYS A 652 -33.59 7.44 12.05
C LYS A 652 -32.77 8.53 12.76
N GLU A 653 -31.45 8.38 12.80
CA GLU A 653 -30.54 9.28 13.52
C GLU A 653 -29.87 10.30 12.58
N THR A 654 -29.50 9.86 11.36
CA THR A 654 -28.69 10.64 10.41
C THR A 654 -29.43 10.97 9.12
N PHE A 655 -30.76 10.71 9.07
CA PHE A 655 -31.65 11.03 7.96
C PHE A 655 -31.18 10.41 6.63
N GLU A 656 -30.93 11.22 5.60
CA GLU A 656 -30.45 10.71 4.31
C GLU A 656 -29.03 10.13 4.36
N GLU A 657 -28.24 10.46 5.38
CA GLU A 657 -26.84 10.02 5.50
C GLU A 657 -26.71 8.70 6.28
N ILE A 658 -25.77 7.85 5.90
CA ILE A 658 -25.45 6.62 6.65
C ILE A 658 -24.35 6.88 7.68
N GLN A 659 -23.35 7.69 7.33
CA GLN A 659 -22.19 8.02 8.18
C GLN A 659 -21.46 6.77 8.68
N PHE A 660 -21.23 5.81 7.78
CA PHE A 660 -20.54 4.56 8.10
C PHE A 660 -19.03 4.77 8.27
N PHE A 661 -18.35 5.33 7.26
CA PHE A 661 -16.88 5.33 7.22
C PHE A 661 -16.19 6.34 8.15
N ASN A 662 -16.88 7.41 8.59
CA ASN A 662 -16.26 8.53 9.32
C ASN A 662 -16.15 8.35 10.84
N GLY A 663 -16.84 7.38 11.44
CA GLY A 663 -16.97 7.34 12.91
C GLY A 663 -17.36 5.98 13.49
N HIS A 664 -18.16 6.00 14.56
CA HIS A 664 -18.46 4.83 15.38
C HIS A 664 -19.32 3.77 14.67
N ASN A 665 -20.16 4.17 13.71
CA ASN A 665 -21.02 3.25 12.95
C ASN A 665 -20.21 2.21 12.18
N TYR A 666 -18.99 2.54 11.79
CA TYR A 666 -18.07 1.63 11.13
C TYR A 666 -17.85 0.30 11.89
N HIS A 667 -17.84 0.37 13.23
CA HIS A 667 -17.57 -0.78 14.10
C HIS A 667 -18.76 -1.74 14.19
N ARG A 668 -19.95 -1.34 13.70
CA ARG A 668 -21.12 -2.21 13.59
C ARG A 668 -20.98 -3.27 12.48
N GLY A 669 -19.97 -3.11 11.61
CA GLY A 669 -19.62 -4.11 10.59
C GLY A 669 -20.33 -3.93 9.26
N ILE A 670 -19.94 -4.76 8.29
CA ILE A 670 -20.41 -4.71 6.90
C ILE A 670 -21.91 -4.97 6.81
N ASP A 671 -22.44 -5.90 7.61
CA ASP A 671 -23.86 -6.28 7.59
C ASP A 671 -24.76 -5.09 7.90
N TRP A 672 -24.39 -4.32 8.94
CA TRP A 672 -25.10 -3.09 9.31
C TRP A 672 -25.09 -2.06 8.17
N TYR A 673 -24.00 -1.97 7.41
CA TYR A 673 -23.93 -1.06 6.25
C TYR A 673 -24.82 -1.55 5.10
N MET A 674 -24.81 -2.85 4.81
CA MET A 674 -25.62 -3.44 3.74
C MET A 674 -27.13 -3.32 4.00
N GLU A 675 -27.57 -3.33 5.27
CA GLU A 675 -28.98 -3.16 5.66
C GLU A 675 -29.62 -1.86 5.13
N TYR A 676 -28.81 -0.83 4.86
CA TYR A 676 -29.29 0.44 4.30
C TYR A 676 -29.62 0.37 2.81
N PHE A 677 -29.19 -0.68 2.10
CA PHE A 677 -29.44 -0.82 0.67
C PHE A 677 -30.54 -1.86 0.43
N PRO A 678 -31.41 -1.66 -0.57
CA PRO A 678 -32.38 -2.67 -0.97
C PRO A 678 -31.70 -4.00 -1.34
N LEU A 679 -32.45 -5.09 -1.25
CA LEU A 679 -32.00 -6.34 -1.85
C LEU A 679 -31.96 -6.15 -3.38
N PRO A 680 -30.87 -6.57 -4.05
CA PRO A 680 -30.79 -6.50 -5.50
C PRO A 680 -31.97 -7.22 -6.14
N SER A 681 -32.56 -6.55 -7.12
CA SER A 681 -33.54 -7.14 -8.01
C SER A 681 -32.87 -8.18 -8.91
N ASN A 682 -33.66 -9.06 -9.53
CA ASN A 682 -33.13 -10.03 -10.51
C ASN A 682 -32.62 -9.36 -11.81
N THR A 683 -32.67 -8.02 -11.91
CA THR A 683 -32.16 -7.26 -13.05
C THR A 683 -30.77 -6.71 -12.76
N SER A 684 -29.81 -6.94 -13.66
CA SER A 684 -28.38 -6.60 -13.48
C SER A 684 -28.06 -5.09 -13.54
N SER A 685 -29.07 -4.22 -13.42
CA SER A 685 -28.97 -2.77 -13.60
C SER A 685 -28.87 -1.99 -12.28
N ASP A 686 -28.97 -2.64 -11.13
CA ASP A 686 -29.03 -1.94 -9.85
C ASP A 686 -27.73 -1.16 -9.57
N PHE A 687 -27.87 0.16 -9.40
CA PHE A 687 -26.78 1.08 -9.09
C PHE A 687 -27.10 1.86 -7.82
N TYR A 688 -26.53 1.40 -6.72
CA TYR A 688 -26.74 2.04 -5.42
C TYR A 688 -25.76 3.18 -5.17
N PHE A 689 -26.22 4.21 -4.47
CA PHE A 689 -25.39 5.30 -4.00
C PHE A 689 -25.77 5.73 -2.58
N GLU A 690 -24.80 6.28 -1.86
CA GLU A 690 -25.05 6.96 -0.60
C GLU A 690 -24.42 8.35 -0.58
N LYS A 691 -24.86 9.15 0.40
CA LYS A 691 -24.33 10.49 0.62
C LYS A 691 -24.09 10.72 2.11
N SER A 692 -22.84 10.97 2.48
CA SER A 692 -22.45 11.28 3.85
C SER A 692 -21.42 12.41 3.82
N ALA A 693 -21.84 13.63 4.15
CA ALA A 693 -21.02 14.82 3.90
C ALA A 693 -19.82 14.96 4.85
N ASN A 694 -19.79 14.15 5.92
CA ASN A 694 -18.69 14.03 6.88
C ASN A 694 -17.55 13.11 6.38
N TYR A 695 -17.69 12.48 5.21
CA TYR A 695 -16.63 11.63 4.65
C TYR A 695 -15.46 12.46 4.13
N PHE A 696 -15.74 13.62 3.52
CA PHE A 696 -14.73 14.47 2.88
C PHE A 696 -13.61 14.89 3.83
N ASP A 697 -13.95 15.43 5.00
CA ASP A 697 -12.98 15.94 5.98
C ASP A 697 -12.49 14.89 6.98
N SER A 698 -13.07 13.68 6.98
CA SER A 698 -12.65 12.59 7.87
C SER A 698 -11.24 12.07 7.52
N GLU A 699 -10.41 11.88 8.55
CA GLU A 699 -9.05 11.33 8.40
C GLU A 699 -9.03 9.84 8.06
N VAL A 700 -10.11 9.10 8.38
CA VAL A 700 -10.15 7.64 8.24
C VAL A 700 -11.07 7.15 7.13
N ALA A 701 -12.00 7.99 6.64
CA ALA A 701 -13.04 7.56 5.72
C ALA A 701 -12.50 7.09 4.37
N ALA A 702 -11.53 7.79 3.78
CA ALA A 702 -10.96 7.41 2.48
C ALA A 702 -10.34 6.00 2.50
N ARG A 703 -9.51 5.70 3.52
CA ARG A 703 -8.88 4.38 3.71
C ARG A 703 -9.92 3.28 3.92
N ARG A 704 -10.91 3.53 4.77
CA ARG A 704 -11.98 2.56 5.08
C ARG A 704 -12.90 2.30 3.89
N ALA A 705 -13.26 3.36 3.16
CA ALA A 705 -14.07 3.26 1.95
C ALA A 705 -13.34 2.50 0.85
N ALA A 706 -12.05 2.78 0.62
CA ALA A 706 -11.27 2.09 -0.41
C ALA A 706 -11.04 0.61 -0.10
N ALA A 707 -10.93 0.23 1.17
CA ALA A 707 -10.82 -1.18 1.56
C ALA A 707 -12.10 -1.97 1.22
N LEU A 708 -13.28 -1.41 1.54
CA LEU A 708 -14.56 -2.10 1.33
C LEU A 708 -15.12 -1.93 -0.09
N LEU A 709 -14.89 -0.76 -0.70
CA LEU A 709 -15.48 -0.32 -1.96
C LEU A 709 -14.38 0.21 -2.91
N PRO A 710 -13.38 -0.60 -3.29
CA PRO A 710 -12.23 -0.14 -4.08
C PRO A 710 -12.65 0.39 -5.47
N LYS A 711 -13.74 -0.12 -6.02
CA LYS A 711 -14.26 0.22 -7.35
C LYS A 711 -15.30 1.35 -7.35
N ALA A 712 -15.66 1.88 -6.18
CA ALA A 712 -16.65 2.95 -6.10
C ALA A 712 -16.21 4.21 -6.86
N LYS A 713 -17.19 4.89 -7.45
CA LYS A 713 -17.05 6.27 -7.92
C LYS A 713 -17.25 7.22 -6.74
N ILE A 714 -16.51 8.32 -6.74
CA ILE A 714 -16.51 9.32 -5.67
C ILE A 714 -16.94 10.66 -6.26
N ILE A 715 -17.91 11.32 -5.64
CA ILE A 715 -18.33 12.68 -5.99
C ILE A 715 -18.14 13.61 -4.80
N THR A 716 -17.48 14.75 -5.04
CA THR A 716 -17.41 15.87 -4.10
C THR A 716 -17.94 17.15 -4.75
N ILE A 717 -18.49 18.06 -3.95
CA ILE A 717 -19.10 19.30 -4.41
C ILE A 717 -18.44 20.47 -3.68
N LEU A 718 -17.82 21.38 -4.42
CA LEU A 718 -17.09 22.52 -3.85
C LEU A 718 -17.78 23.84 -4.19
N ILE A 719 -17.98 24.68 -3.18
CA ILE A 719 -18.37 26.11 -3.33
C ILE A 719 -17.24 26.98 -2.77
N ASN A 720 -17.34 28.30 -2.86
CA ASN A 720 -16.38 29.19 -2.22
C ASN A 720 -16.21 28.83 -0.72
N PRO A 721 -14.98 28.58 -0.23
CA PRO A 721 -14.74 28.07 1.12
C PRO A 721 -15.20 29.07 2.20
N ALA A 722 -15.22 30.37 1.90
CA ALA A 722 -15.75 31.39 2.81
C ALA A 722 -17.28 31.26 2.96
N ASP A 723 -18.00 31.12 1.84
CA ASP A 723 -19.46 30.94 1.86
C ASP A 723 -19.86 29.59 2.49
N ARG A 724 -19.04 28.55 2.30
CA ARG A 724 -19.20 27.25 2.97
C ARG A 724 -19.05 27.38 4.49
N ALA A 725 -18.02 28.08 4.96
CA ALA A 725 -17.81 28.36 6.38
C ALA A 725 -18.97 29.17 6.97
N TYR A 726 -19.42 30.20 6.27
CA TYR A 726 -20.56 31.03 6.69
C TYR A 726 -21.86 30.22 6.76
N SER A 727 -22.11 29.36 5.77
CA SER A 727 -23.28 28.48 5.77
C SER A 727 -23.24 27.46 6.92
N TRP A 728 -22.05 27.03 7.35
CA TRP A 728 -21.89 26.19 8.54
C TRP A 728 -22.21 26.96 9.82
N TYR A 729 -21.69 28.18 9.98
CA TYR A 729 -22.05 29.05 11.11
C TYR A 729 -23.57 29.26 11.21
N GLN A 730 -24.22 29.63 10.09
CA GLN A 730 -25.67 29.84 10.06
C GLN A 730 -26.45 28.54 10.31
N HIS A 731 -25.89 27.40 9.96
CA HIS A 731 -26.46 26.10 10.30
C HIS A 731 -26.44 25.87 11.81
N GLN A 732 -25.33 26.17 12.49
CA GLN A 732 -25.21 26.01 13.94
C GLN A 732 -26.14 26.96 14.68
N ARG A 733 -26.28 28.22 14.23
CA ARG A 733 -27.28 29.15 14.77
C ARG A 733 -28.70 28.62 14.66
N ALA A 734 -29.06 28.02 13.53
CA ALA A 734 -30.38 27.45 13.32
C ALA A 734 -30.65 26.15 14.11
N HIS A 735 -29.63 25.60 14.78
CA HIS A 735 -29.75 24.48 15.72
C HIS A 735 -29.44 24.94 17.15
N ASP A 736 -29.57 26.23 17.42
CA ASP A 736 -29.44 26.84 18.75
C ASP A 736 -28.09 26.57 19.44
N ASP A 737 -27.02 26.47 18.66
CA ASP A 737 -25.66 26.35 19.19
C ASP A 737 -25.29 27.61 20.00
N SER A 738 -25.06 27.41 21.30
CA SER A 738 -24.79 28.50 22.25
C SER A 738 -23.62 29.41 21.86
N VAL A 739 -22.58 28.87 21.19
CA VAL A 739 -21.43 29.67 20.76
C VAL A 739 -21.79 30.46 19.50
N ALA A 740 -22.45 29.81 18.54
CA ALA A 740 -22.86 30.46 17.30
C ALA A 740 -23.90 31.57 17.52
N LEU A 741 -24.74 31.45 18.55
CA LEU A 741 -25.70 32.49 18.96
C LEU A 741 -25.03 33.64 19.72
N LYS A 742 -23.99 33.34 20.53
CA LYS A 742 -23.30 34.33 21.36
C LYS A 742 -22.35 35.22 20.55
N TYR A 743 -21.63 34.64 19.60
CA TYR A 743 -20.57 35.34 18.85
C TYR A 743 -20.99 35.64 17.41
N THR A 744 -20.51 36.75 16.86
CA THR A 744 -20.68 37.04 15.44
C THR A 744 -19.84 36.08 14.60
N PHE A 745 -20.09 36.02 13.29
CA PHE A 745 -19.27 35.20 12.41
C PHE A 745 -17.81 35.66 12.40
N HIS A 746 -17.60 36.99 12.41
CA HIS A 746 -16.26 37.58 12.43
C HIS A 746 -15.48 37.17 13.69
N ASP A 747 -16.11 37.24 14.87
CA ASP A 747 -15.50 36.82 16.15
C ASP A 747 -15.07 35.34 16.13
N ILE A 748 -15.83 34.48 15.46
CA ILE A 748 -15.54 33.05 15.36
C ILE A 748 -14.34 32.81 14.46
N ILE A 749 -14.32 33.39 13.26
CA ILE A 749 -13.25 33.12 12.27
C ILE A 749 -11.91 33.75 12.68
N THR A 750 -11.92 34.87 13.41
CA THR A 750 -10.71 35.55 13.91
C THR A 750 -10.31 35.12 15.33
N ALA A 751 -11.00 34.14 15.92
CA ALA A 751 -10.71 33.67 17.26
C ALA A 751 -9.23 33.28 17.43
N GLY A 752 -8.53 33.97 18.34
CA GLY A 752 -7.11 33.75 18.64
C GLY A 752 -6.85 32.57 19.57
N ARG A 753 -5.58 32.41 19.97
CA ARG A 753 -5.17 31.33 20.89
C ARG A 753 -5.82 31.45 22.27
N ASP A 754 -6.06 32.67 22.75
CA ASP A 754 -6.67 32.94 24.06
C ASP A 754 -8.20 32.80 24.07
N ALA A 755 -8.82 32.58 22.90
CA ALA A 755 -10.26 32.34 22.80
C ALA A 755 -10.66 31.05 23.53
N SER A 756 -11.91 30.98 24.01
CA SER A 756 -12.40 29.77 24.68
C SER A 756 -12.32 28.52 23.78
N VAL A 757 -12.10 27.34 24.39
CA VAL A 757 -12.01 26.06 23.65
C VAL A 757 -13.24 25.84 22.76
N LYS A 758 -14.45 26.10 23.27
CA LYS A 758 -15.69 25.93 22.51
C LYS A 758 -15.75 26.84 21.28
N LEU A 759 -15.26 28.08 21.39
CA LEU A 759 -15.17 29.01 20.27
C LEU A 759 -14.19 28.52 19.19
N ARG A 760 -12.99 28.08 19.59
CA ARG A 760 -11.99 27.52 18.67
C ARG A 760 -12.47 26.22 18.00
N VAL A 761 -13.23 25.39 18.70
CA VAL A 761 -13.85 24.19 18.11
C VAL A 761 -14.83 24.59 17.00
N LEU A 762 -15.69 25.58 17.23
CA LEU A 762 -16.62 26.06 16.20
C LEU A 762 -15.86 26.70 15.02
N GLN A 763 -14.86 27.54 15.30
CA GLN A 763 -13.96 28.10 14.29
C GLN A 763 -13.35 26.99 13.41
N ASN A 764 -12.77 25.96 14.02
CA ASN A 764 -12.18 24.84 13.28
C ASN A 764 -13.22 24.12 12.41
N ARG A 765 -14.44 23.90 12.89
CA ARG A 765 -15.53 23.27 12.10
C ARG A 765 -16.00 24.17 10.94
N CYS A 766 -15.93 25.49 11.10
CA CYS A 766 -16.16 26.46 10.02
C CYS A 766 -15.03 26.43 8.98
N LEU A 767 -13.77 26.51 9.42
CA LEU A 767 -12.62 26.77 8.55
C LEU A 767 -12.00 25.51 7.95
N VAL A 768 -11.63 24.54 8.79
CA VAL A 768 -10.80 23.39 8.39
C VAL A 768 -11.40 22.60 7.23
N PRO A 769 -12.71 22.25 7.19
CA PRO A 769 -13.25 21.51 6.05
C PRO A 769 -13.30 22.32 4.73
N GLY A 770 -12.92 23.60 4.76
CA GLY A 770 -12.64 24.44 3.59
C GLY A 770 -11.25 24.22 2.97
N TRP A 771 -10.36 23.46 3.61
CA TRP A 771 -9.02 23.12 3.10
C TRP A 771 -9.10 22.01 2.04
N TYR A 772 -9.78 22.31 0.93
CA TYR A 772 -10.20 21.32 -0.05
C TYR A 772 -9.04 20.49 -0.63
N ALA A 773 -7.89 21.11 -0.92
CA ALA A 773 -6.72 20.40 -1.43
C ALA A 773 -6.23 19.31 -0.47
N THR A 774 -6.11 19.63 0.82
CA THR A 774 -5.66 18.70 1.87
C THR A 774 -6.59 17.49 2.00
N HIS A 775 -7.90 17.72 1.97
CA HIS A 775 -8.88 16.64 2.05
C HIS A 775 -8.92 15.80 0.77
N MET A 776 -8.84 16.44 -0.41
CA MET A 776 -8.80 15.75 -1.69
C MET A 776 -7.57 14.86 -1.84
N ASP A 777 -6.40 15.32 -1.39
CA ASP A 777 -5.17 14.54 -1.43
C ASP A 777 -5.30 13.22 -0.66
N ARG A 778 -5.98 13.23 0.50
CA ARG A 778 -6.31 12.00 1.24
C ARG A 778 -7.13 11.00 0.44
N TRP A 779 -8.12 11.47 -0.32
CA TRP A 779 -8.92 10.60 -1.19
C TRP A 779 -8.12 10.09 -2.38
N LEU A 780 -7.24 10.92 -2.95
CA LEU A 780 -6.36 10.57 -4.07
C LEU A 780 -5.27 9.56 -3.69
N ASN A 781 -4.89 9.48 -2.41
CA ASN A 781 -4.01 8.44 -1.91
C ASN A 781 -4.63 7.03 -1.95
N HIS A 782 -5.95 6.93 -2.14
CA HIS A 782 -6.68 5.66 -2.10
C HIS A 782 -7.52 5.37 -3.35
N TYR A 783 -7.95 6.40 -4.08
CA TYR A 783 -8.75 6.26 -5.30
C TYR A 783 -8.03 6.89 -6.49
N HIS A 784 -8.11 6.22 -7.63
CA HIS A 784 -7.54 6.76 -8.87
C HIS A 784 -8.26 8.06 -9.26
N PRO A 785 -7.58 9.09 -9.81
CA PRO A 785 -8.22 10.35 -10.20
C PRO A 785 -9.45 10.19 -11.11
N SER A 786 -9.48 9.16 -11.97
CA SER A 786 -10.64 8.87 -12.85
C SER A 786 -11.87 8.29 -12.11
N GLN A 787 -11.73 7.89 -10.85
CA GLN A 787 -12.84 7.50 -9.98
C GLN A 787 -13.40 8.70 -9.20
N ILE A 788 -12.80 9.88 -9.26
CA ILE A 788 -13.22 11.05 -8.50
C ILE A 788 -13.74 12.14 -9.44
N LEU A 789 -14.94 12.65 -9.17
CA LEU A 789 -15.53 13.79 -9.86
C LEU A 789 -15.70 14.96 -8.89
N VAL A 790 -15.09 16.09 -9.24
CA VAL A 790 -15.24 17.36 -8.52
C VAL A 790 -16.31 18.19 -9.22
N LEU A 791 -17.36 18.55 -8.48
CA LEU A 791 -18.47 19.35 -8.95
C LEU A 791 -18.35 20.80 -8.47
N ASP A 792 -18.71 21.71 -9.37
CA ASP A 792 -18.90 23.10 -9.02
C ASP A 792 -20.29 23.28 -8.38
N GLY A 793 -20.32 23.59 -7.08
CA GLY A 793 -21.56 23.78 -6.35
C GLY A 793 -22.31 25.05 -6.75
N GLN A 794 -21.64 26.05 -7.35
CA GLN A 794 -22.32 27.20 -7.93
C GLN A 794 -23.15 26.77 -9.14
N MET A 795 -22.56 25.97 -10.04
CA MET A 795 -23.26 25.39 -11.19
C MET A 795 -24.39 24.47 -10.75
N LEU A 796 -24.22 23.67 -9.69
CA LEU A 796 -25.31 22.85 -9.15
C LEU A 796 -26.49 23.71 -8.67
N ARG A 797 -26.21 24.92 -8.15
CA ARG A 797 -27.25 25.85 -7.69
C ARG A 797 -27.92 26.59 -8.85
N THR A 798 -27.17 26.99 -9.87
CA THR A 798 -27.68 27.83 -10.97
C THR A 798 -28.18 27.02 -12.17
N GLU A 799 -27.50 25.95 -12.52
CA GLU A 799 -27.77 25.08 -13.69
C GLU A 799 -27.64 23.59 -13.32
N PRO A 800 -28.49 23.07 -12.41
CA PRO A 800 -28.37 21.69 -11.93
C PRO A 800 -28.45 20.65 -13.03
N ALA A 801 -29.26 20.87 -14.08
CA ALA A 801 -29.42 19.91 -15.17
C ALA A 801 -28.10 19.64 -15.93
N ALA A 802 -27.29 20.67 -16.20
CA ALA A 802 -26.00 20.52 -16.84
C ALA A 802 -25.00 19.75 -15.96
N VAL A 803 -25.06 19.96 -14.64
CA VAL A 803 -24.28 19.18 -13.66
C VAL A 803 -24.72 17.72 -13.68
N MET A 804 -26.02 17.45 -13.71
CA MET A 804 -26.55 16.08 -13.78
C MET A 804 -26.12 15.37 -15.06
N ASP A 805 -26.09 16.04 -16.21
CA ASP A 805 -25.57 15.46 -17.47
C ASP A 805 -24.09 15.04 -17.35
N LYS A 806 -23.26 15.84 -16.67
CA LYS A 806 -21.87 15.48 -16.39
C LYS A 806 -21.79 14.24 -15.50
N ILE A 807 -22.65 14.14 -14.49
CA ILE A 807 -22.67 12.99 -13.57
C ILE A 807 -23.12 11.73 -14.30
N GLN A 808 -24.18 11.79 -15.11
CA GLN A 808 -24.65 10.63 -15.89
C GLN A 808 -23.54 10.06 -16.78
N LYS A 809 -22.76 10.93 -17.44
CA LYS A 809 -21.58 10.54 -18.24
C LYS A 809 -20.47 9.91 -17.39
N PHE A 810 -20.16 10.51 -16.24
CA PHE A 810 -19.13 10.01 -15.33
C PHE A 810 -19.48 8.63 -14.74
N LEU A 811 -20.75 8.39 -14.45
CA LEU A 811 -21.26 7.10 -13.97
C LEU A 811 -21.42 6.08 -15.10
N GLY A 812 -21.38 6.51 -16.36
CA GLY A 812 -21.54 5.62 -17.52
C GLY A 812 -22.96 5.06 -17.64
N LEU A 813 -23.98 5.83 -17.26
CA LEU A 813 -25.37 5.38 -17.35
C LEU A 813 -25.79 5.24 -18.81
N THR A 814 -26.41 4.10 -19.13
CA THR A 814 -26.89 3.81 -20.50
C THR A 814 -28.15 4.59 -20.84
N ASN A 815 -29.07 4.71 -19.87
CA ASN A 815 -30.26 5.52 -20.03
C ASN A 815 -29.95 6.91 -19.46
N THR A 816 -30.10 7.94 -20.26
CA THR A 816 -29.88 9.32 -19.81
C THR A 816 -31.24 10.00 -19.57
N LEU A 817 -31.45 10.51 -18.37
CA LEU A 817 -32.58 11.34 -18.00
C LEU A 817 -32.31 12.81 -18.32
N ASN A 818 -33.27 13.46 -19.00
CA ASN A 818 -33.17 14.88 -19.31
C ASN A 818 -33.68 15.73 -18.12
N TYR A 819 -32.75 16.17 -17.28
CA TYR A 819 -33.05 16.96 -16.09
C TYR A 819 -33.61 18.35 -16.40
N HIS A 820 -33.38 18.91 -17.60
CA HIS A 820 -33.95 20.21 -17.99
C HIS A 820 -35.49 20.16 -18.08
N LYS A 821 -36.07 18.97 -18.27
CA LYS A 821 -37.54 18.81 -18.37
C LYS A 821 -38.21 18.56 -17.02
N ILE A 822 -37.46 18.09 -16.03
CA ILE A 822 -38.01 17.62 -14.74
C ILE A 822 -37.54 18.46 -13.55
N LEU A 823 -36.69 19.46 -13.78
CA LEU A 823 -36.31 20.47 -12.80
C LEU A 823 -36.83 21.84 -13.28
N ALA A 824 -37.34 22.63 -12.34
CA ALA A 824 -37.74 24.02 -12.59
C ALA A 824 -37.28 24.91 -11.44
N PHE A 825 -36.89 26.14 -11.75
CA PHE A 825 -36.57 27.14 -10.74
C PHE A 825 -37.85 27.64 -10.06
N ASP A 826 -37.89 27.57 -8.74
CA ASP A 826 -39.00 28.10 -7.95
C ASP A 826 -38.61 29.45 -7.36
N PRO A 827 -39.20 30.58 -7.82
CA PRO A 827 -38.82 31.92 -7.36
C PRO A 827 -39.11 32.16 -5.87
N LYS A 828 -40.12 31.49 -5.30
CA LYS A 828 -40.44 31.62 -3.87
C LYS A 828 -39.39 30.92 -3.03
N LYS A 829 -38.94 29.74 -3.46
CA LYS A 829 -37.85 29.02 -2.81
C LYS A 829 -36.49 29.69 -3.05
N GLY A 830 -36.28 30.26 -4.23
CA GLY A 830 -34.99 30.78 -4.70
C GLY A 830 -34.01 29.69 -5.17
N PHE A 831 -34.52 28.48 -5.44
CA PHE A 831 -33.72 27.32 -5.84
C PHE A 831 -34.48 26.46 -6.85
N TRP A 832 -33.75 25.62 -7.56
CA TRP A 832 -34.32 24.59 -8.43
C TRP A 832 -34.98 23.47 -7.63
N CYS A 833 -36.13 23.02 -8.12
CA CYS A 833 -37.00 22.03 -7.51
C CYS A 833 -37.45 20.99 -8.53
N GLN A 834 -37.88 19.82 -8.06
CA GLN A 834 -38.45 18.78 -8.92
C GLN A 834 -39.81 19.25 -9.46
N VAL A 835 -40.07 19.02 -10.75
CA VAL A 835 -41.40 19.19 -11.36
C VAL A 835 -42.21 17.92 -11.12
N LEU A 836 -43.43 18.08 -10.59
CA LEU A 836 -44.42 17.02 -10.43
C LEU A 836 -45.49 17.10 -11.52
N GLU A 837 -46.32 16.07 -11.61
CA GLU A 837 -47.51 16.06 -12.47
C GLU A 837 -48.42 17.26 -12.17
N GLY A 838 -48.92 17.90 -13.23
CA GLY A 838 -49.72 19.13 -13.13
C GLY A 838 -48.92 20.42 -12.89
N GLY A 839 -47.59 20.40 -13.06
CA GLY A 839 -46.74 21.60 -13.05
C GLY A 839 -46.38 22.13 -11.65
N LYS A 840 -46.72 21.39 -10.59
CA LYS A 840 -46.35 21.75 -9.20
C LYS A 840 -44.88 21.45 -8.94
N THR A 841 -44.22 22.24 -8.10
CA THR A 841 -42.82 22.03 -7.71
C THR A 841 -42.71 21.33 -6.35
N LYS A 842 -41.82 20.34 -6.26
CA LYS A 842 -41.39 19.71 -5.00
C LYS A 842 -39.98 20.18 -4.66
N CYS A 843 -39.91 21.14 -3.75
CA CYS A 843 -38.67 21.75 -3.30
C CYS A 843 -38.08 21.04 -2.07
N LEU A 844 -36.78 21.25 -1.85
CA LEU A 844 -36.12 20.87 -0.60
C LEU A 844 -36.76 21.57 0.62
N GLY A 845 -36.73 20.88 1.77
CA GLY A 845 -37.30 21.35 3.03
C GLY A 845 -36.74 22.70 3.51
N LYS A 846 -37.39 23.29 4.53
CA LYS A 846 -37.05 24.62 5.08
C LYS A 846 -35.60 24.74 5.57
N SER A 847 -34.99 23.63 6.02
CA SER A 847 -33.60 23.58 6.49
C SER A 847 -32.54 23.67 5.37
N LYS A 848 -32.94 23.65 4.09
CA LYS A 848 -32.05 23.75 2.94
C LYS A 848 -32.36 25.03 2.17
N GLY A 849 -31.34 25.84 1.87
CA GLY A 849 -31.52 27.19 1.32
C GLY A 849 -32.15 28.15 2.34
N ARG A 850 -31.63 28.17 3.57
CA ARG A 850 -32.09 29.12 4.60
C ARG A 850 -31.84 30.55 4.13
N ARG A 851 -32.76 31.44 4.46
CA ARG A 851 -32.58 32.89 4.29
C ARG A 851 -31.90 33.42 5.54
N TYR A 852 -30.74 34.02 5.37
CA TYR A 852 -29.97 34.68 6.40
C TYR A 852 -29.27 35.90 5.79
N PRO A 853 -28.84 36.89 6.61
CA PRO A 853 -28.12 38.05 6.10
C PRO A 853 -26.89 37.66 5.29
N ASP A 854 -26.48 38.52 4.35
CA ASP A 854 -25.22 38.32 3.66
C ASP A 854 -24.04 38.46 4.63
N MET A 855 -22.94 37.75 4.33
CA MET A 855 -21.69 37.87 5.09
C MET A 855 -21.12 39.29 4.95
N ASP A 856 -20.68 39.87 6.06
CA ASP A 856 -20.06 41.20 6.07
C ASP A 856 -18.76 41.24 5.25
N SER A 857 -18.41 42.43 4.76
CA SER A 857 -17.25 42.63 3.88
C SER A 857 -15.93 42.25 4.53
N ASP A 858 -15.79 42.51 5.83
CA ASP A 858 -14.53 42.35 6.56
C ASP A 858 -14.24 40.86 6.78
N SER A 859 -15.26 40.09 7.17
CA SER A 859 -15.21 38.62 7.22
C SER A 859 -14.90 38.02 5.84
N ARG A 860 -15.49 38.54 4.77
CA ARG A 860 -15.20 38.07 3.40
C ARG A 860 -13.75 38.32 3.02
N SER A 861 -13.23 39.52 3.30
CA SER A 861 -11.84 39.89 3.02
C SER A 861 -10.85 39.05 3.83
N PHE A 862 -11.11 38.86 5.12
CA PHE A 862 -10.30 38.01 5.99
C PHE A 862 -10.22 36.57 5.45
N LEU A 863 -11.36 35.97 5.10
CA LEU A 863 -11.39 34.59 4.61
C LEU A 863 -10.77 34.43 3.23
N ARG A 864 -10.87 35.44 2.37
CA ARG A 864 -10.19 35.45 1.07
C ARG A 864 -8.69 35.31 1.25
N GLU A 865 -8.10 36.10 2.15
CA GLU A 865 -6.65 36.00 2.41
C GLU A 865 -6.31 34.67 3.09
N TYR A 866 -7.10 34.25 4.09
CA TYR A 866 -6.91 32.98 4.79
C TYR A 866 -6.87 31.75 3.84
N TYR A 867 -7.77 31.70 2.85
CA TYR A 867 -7.84 30.57 1.92
C TYR A 867 -6.97 30.73 0.66
N ARG A 868 -6.22 31.82 0.51
CA ARG A 868 -5.48 32.12 -0.71
C ARG A 868 -4.50 31.01 -1.12
N GLU A 869 -3.68 30.56 -0.17
CA GLU A 869 -2.72 29.47 -0.42
C GLU A 869 -3.46 28.15 -0.66
N HIS A 870 -4.47 27.83 0.14
CA HIS A 870 -5.29 26.62 -0.02
C HIS A 870 -5.97 26.54 -1.39
N ASN A 871 -6.49 27.66 -1.90
CA ASN A 871 -7.11 27.76 -3.23
C ASN A 871 -6.09 27.62 -4.35
N THR A 872 -4.88 28.15 -4.15
CA THR A 872 -3.77 27.97 -5.09
C THR A 872 -3.38 26.50 -5.19
N GLU A 873 -3.22 25.81 -4.06
CA GLU A 873 -2.92 24.38 -4.04
C GLU A 873 -4.07 23.54 -4.62
N LEU A 874 -5.32 23.90 -4.35
CA LEU A 874 -6.47 23.24 -4.96
C LEU A 874 -6.44 23.38 -6.49
N SER A 875 -6.10 24.56 -7.01
CA SER A 875 -6.03 24.78 -8.46
C SER A 875 -4.98 23.89 -9.14
N LYS A 876 -3.79 23.76 -8.53
CA LYS A 876 -2.72 22.87 -8.99
C LYS A 876 -3.16 21.41 -8.94
N LEU A 877 -3.82 21.00 -7.85
CA LEU A 877 -4.31 19.64 -7.68
C LEU A 877 -5.38 19.28 -8.72
N LEU A 878 -6.37 20.15 -8.94
CA LEU A 878 -7.41 19.94 -9.94
C LEU A 878 -6.84 19.88 -11.36
N TYR A 879 -5.86 20.73 -11.67
CA TYR A 879 -5.13 20.67 -12.93
C TYR A 879 -4.42 19.32 -13.11
N LYS A 880 -3.69 18.85 -12.09
CA LYS A 880 -3.03 17.53 -12.08
C LYS A 880 -4.02 16.37 -12.26
N MET A 881 -5.25 16.50 -11.73
CA MET A 881 -6.32 15.52 -11.90
C MET A 881 -7.03 15.59 -13.27
N GLY A 882 -6.74 16.60 -14.09
CA GLY A 882 -7.48 16.86 -15.33
C GLY A 882 -8.93 17.32 -15.10
N GLN A 883 -9.24 17.91 -13.95
CA GLN A 883 -10.58 18.41 -13.61
C GLN A 883 -10.71 19.91 -13.92
N PRO A 884 -11.84 20.38 -14.47
CA PRO A 884 -12.05 21.80 -14.72
C PRO A 884 -12.16 22.57 -13.39
N LEU A 885 -11.57 23.77 -13.35
CA LEU A 885 -11.69 24.65 -12.19
C LEU A 885 -13.14 25.10 -11.99
N PRO A 886 -13.70 25.02 -10.76
CA PRO A 886 -14.99 25.63 -10.43
C PRO A 886 -15.01 27.13 -10.75
N SER A 887 -16.17 27.66 -11.15
CA SER A 887 -16.39 29.07 -11.47
C SER A 887 -15.89 30.00 -10.37
N TRP A 888 -16.33 29.76 -9.13
CA TRP A 888 -15.93 30.54 -7.96
C TRP A 888 -14.40 30.55 -7.73
N LEU A 889 -13.70 29.46 -8.06
CA LEU A 889 -12.25 29.37 -7.86
C LEU A 889 -11.50 30.20 -8.90
N ARG A 890 -12.00 30.22 -10.15
CA ARG A 890 -11.43 31.09 -11.20
C ARG A 890 -11.55 32.55 -10.81
N GLU A 891 -12.70 32.95 -10.29
CA GLU A 891 -12.96 34.32 -9.82
C GLU A 891 -11.99 34.73 -8.69
N GLU A 892 -11.84 33.89 -7.65
CA GLU A 892 -10.93 34.17 -6.52
C GLU A 892 -9.46 34.27 -6.96
N LEU A 893 -9.02 33.42 -7.89
CA LEU A 893 -7.64 33.46 -8.42
C LEU A 893 -7.38 34.70 -9.30
N LEU A 894 -8.39 35.19 -10.02
CA LEU A 894 -8.30 36.43 -10.82
C LEU A 894 -8.18 37.68 -9.92
N HIS A 895 -8.93 37.73 -8.82
CA HIS A 895 -8.83 38.80 -7.82
C HIS A 895 -7.45 38.84 -7.14
N THR A 896 -6.82 37.67 -6.99
CA THR A 896 -5.48 37.57 -6.41
C THR A 896 -4.40 38.17 -7.31
N ARG A 897 -4.54 38.07 -8.64
CA ARG A 897 -3.62 38.68 -9.62
C ARG A 897 -3.80 40.20 -9.73
N THR A 898 -5.02 40.71 -9.61
CA THR A 898 -5.31 42.15 -9.68
C THR A 898 -4.89 42.91 -8.43
N ALA A 899 -4.95 42.31 -7.24
CA ALA A 899 -4.48 42.94 -5.99
C ALA A 899 -2.95 43.15 -5.96
N VAL A 900 -2.16 42.24 -6.55
CA VAL A 900 -0.70 42.40 -6.68
C VAL A 900 -0.34 43.56 -7.60
N TRP A 901 -1.12 43.77 -8.67
CA TRP A 901 -0.95 44.91 -9.58
C TRP A 901 -1.29 46.26 -8.90
N VAL A 902 -2.33 46.32 -8.07
CA VAL A 902 -2.72 47.55 -7.36
C VAL A 902 -1.79 47.85 -6.17
N GLY A 903 -1.27 46.82 -5.49
CA GLY A 903 -0.27 46.95 -4.42
C GLY A 903 1.11 47.40 -4.94
N GLY A 904 1.56 46.85 -6.07
CA GLY A 904 2.82 47.25 -6.71
C GLY A 904 2.81 48.65 -7.33
N LEU A 905 1.64 49.25 -7.51
CA LEU A 905 1.48 50.65 -7.95
C LEU A 905 1.52 51.67 -6.80
N ARG A 906 1.43 51.24 -5.54
CA ARG A 906 1.54 52.12 -4.36
C ARG A 906 2.94 52.15 -3.73
N GLU A 907 3.77 51.15 -3.98
CA GLU A 907 5.17 51.12 -3.56
C GLU A 907 6.07 50.74 -4.73
N GLY A 908 6.64 51.73 -5.42
CA GLY A 908 7.53 51.45 -6.55
C GLY A 908 7.97 52.67 -7.35
N LYS A 909 8.83 53.51 -6.75
CA LYS A 909 9.78 54.30 -7.55
C LYS A 909 10.96 53.39 -7.89
N GLY A 910 11.17 53.15 -9.19
CA GLY A 910 12.44 52.67 -9.74
C GLY A 910 12.52 51.16 -10.00
N GLY A 911 12.11 50.74 -11.20
CA GLY A 911 12.35 49.40 -11.73
C GLY A 911 12.41 49.44 -13.25
N THR A 912 13.56 49.10 -13.82
CA THR A 912 13.92 49.14 -15.25
C THR A 912 13.06 48.20 -16.10
N GLY A 913 12.70 48.63 -17.32
CA GLY A 913 11.79 47.96 -18.27
C GLY A 913 12.23 46.61 -18.87
N LYS A 914 12.66 45.65 -18.04
CA LYS A 914 12.88 44.24 -18.44
C LYS A 914 11.78 43.28 -17.95
N ASP A 915 10.91 43.69 -17.03
CA ASP A 915 9.84 42.83 -16.49
C ASP A 915 8.50 42.89 -17.26
N VAL A 916 8.42 43.69 -18.32
CA VAL A 916 7.18 43.83 -19.14
C VAL A 916 7.06 42.75 -20.22
N ILE A 917 8.12 41.97 -20.50
CA ILE A 917 8.15 41.03 -21.64
C ILE A 917 7.83 39.57 -21.24
N LEU A 918 7.88 39.19 -19.96
CA LEU A 918 7.44 37.85 -19.52
C LEU A 918 5.91 37.72 -19.33
N GLY A 919 5.17 38.82 -19.37
CA GLY A 919 3.70 38.84 -19.19
C GLY A 919 2.88 38.59 -20.46
N LEU A 920 3.49 38.60 -21.65
CA LEU A 920 2.77 38.55 -22.93
C LEU A 920 2.70 37.15 -23.57
N PHE A 921 3.37 36.14 -23.02
CA PHE A 921 3.38 34.78 -23.59
C PHE A 921 2.22 33.87 -23.13
N TYR A 922 1.32 34.35 -22.27
CA TYR A 922 0.16 33.58 -21.78
C TYR A 922 -1.19 34.03 -22.35
N PHE A 923 -1.22 34.93 -23.35
CA PHE A 923 -2.45 35.61 -23.78
C PHE A 923 -2.93 35.34 -25.22
N PHE A 924 -2.37 34.36 -25.94
CA PHE A 924 -2.95 33.91 -27.23
C PHE A 924 -3.06 32.39 -27.29
N LEU A 925 -4.21 31.86 -26.85
CA LEU A 925 -4.92 30.66 -27.31
C LEU A 925 -6.06 30.41 -26.30
N PRO A 926 -7.29 30.85 -26.62
CA PRO A 926 -8.26 29.87 -27.12
C PRO A 926 -9.29 30.49 -28.09
N GLU A 927 -9.15 30.25 -29.39
CA GLU A 927 -10.26 30.50 -30.33
C GLU A 927 -10.11 29.67 -31.62
N ILE A 928 -10.08 28.35 -31.49
CA ILE A 928 -10.41 27.44 -32.60
C ILE A 928 -11.22 26.29 -32.02
N ASP A 929 -12.53 26.47 -31.92
CA ASP A 929 -13.50 25.35 -31.86
C ASP A 929 -14.91 25.87 -32.16
N LYS A 930 -15.10 26.38 -33.38
CA LYS A 930 -16.44 26.56 -33.99
C LYS A 930 -16.36 26.35 -35.50
N ALA A 931 -16.57 25.10 -35.95
CA ALA A 931 -17.17 24.80 -37.25
C ALA A 931 -17.79 23.39 -37.25
N PRO A 932 -18.90 23.17 -37.98
CA PRO A 932 -19.83 22.07 -37.72
C PRO A 932 -19.43 20.79 -38.47
N TRP A 933 -19.48 19.65 -37.77
CA TRP A 933 -19.36 18.34 -38.41
C TRP A 933 -20.69 17.96 -39.08
N ALA A 934 -20.64 17.90 -40.41
CA ALA A 934 -21.71 17.40 -41.25
C ALA A 934 -21.90 15.88 -41.04
N HIS A 935 -23.16 15.49 -40.86
CA HIS A 935 -23.61 14.10 -40.87
C HIS A 935 -23.36 13.44 -42.22
N SER A 936 -22.74 12.26 -42.23
CA SER A 936 -22.91 11.28 -43.30
C SER A 936 -23.52 10.00 -42.73
N ASN A 937 -24.78 9.77 -43.08
CA ASN A 937 -25.52 8.54 -42.84
C ASN A 937 -24.91 7.37 -43.62
N ALA A 938 -24.72 6.23 -42.95
CA ALA A 938 -24.59 4.93 -43.61
C ALA A 938 -25.57 3.97 -42.94
N GLU A 939 -26.68 3.71 -43.64
CA GLU A 939 -27.65 2.66 -43.33
C GLU A 939 -27.01 1.28 -43.57
N VAL A 940 -27.18 0.35 -42.63
CA VAL A 940 -27.02 -1.09 -42.88
C VAL A 940 -28.35 -1.77 -42.63
N LYS A 941 -28.95 -2.26 -43.72
CA LYS A 941 -30.19 -3.05 -43.75
C LYS A 941 -30.01 -4.38 -43.01
N ARG A 942 -30.99 -4.71 -42.16
CA ARG A 942 -31.24 -6.07 -41.65
C ARG A 942 -32.14 -6.82 -42.64
N GLU A 943 -31.73 -8.03 -43.00
CA GLU A 943 -32.59 -9.00 -43.69
C GLU A 943 -32.65 -10.34 -42.92
N LYS A 944 -33.76 -11.04 -43.13
CA LYS A 944 -34.42 -12.05 -42.30
C LYS A 944 -33.73 -13.43 -42.27
N GLY A 945 -33.93 -14.20 -41.19
CA GLY A 945 -33.67 -15.65 -41.18
C GLY A 945 -34.11 -16.39 -39.90
N ARG A 946 -34.92 -17.46 -40.06
CA ARG A 946 -35.64 -18.24 -39.04
C ARG A 946 -34.75 -19.15 -38.16
N ILE A 947 -35.25 -19.44 -36.96
CA ILE A 947 -34.86 -20.55 -36.08
C ILE A 947 -35.72 -21.79 -36.39
N LYS A 948 -35.11 -22.96 -36.58
CA LYS A 948 -35.67 -24.27 -36.23
C LYS A 948 -34.54 -25.25 -35.87
N VAL A 949 -34.84 -26.08 -34.88
CA VAL A 949 -33.96 -26.87 -33.98
C VAL A 949 -33.52 -28.21 -34.59
N MET A 950 -32.28 -28.66 -34.31
CA MET A 950 -31.97 -30.08 -33.98
C MET A 950 -30.55 -30.27 -33.40
N ASN A 951 -30.47 -31.14 -32.38
CA ASN A 951 -29.32 -31.52 -31.55
C ASN A 951 -28.21 -32.25 -32.33
N HIS A 952 -26.94 -31.99 -31.97
CA HIS A 952 -25.99 -33.03 -31.49
C HIS A 952 -24.73 -32.41 -30.87
N SER A 953 -24.20 -33.10 -29.86
CA SER A 953 -23.09 -32.77 -28.97
C SER A 953 -21.71 -32.64 -29.65
N LEU A 954 -20.91 -31.65 -29.24
CA LEU A 954 -19.49 -31.81 -28.85
C LEU A 954 -18.92 -30.46 -28.34
N ASN A 955 -17.94 -30.59 -27.44
CA ASN A 955 -17.26 -29.57 -26.63
C ASN A 955 -16.72 -28.33 -27.38
N TRP A 956 -16.49 -27.26 -26.58
CA TRP A 956 -15.77 -25.98 -26.81
C TRP A 956 -16.60 -24.75 -27.23
N ASN A 957 -16.92 -23.87 -26.26
CA ASN A 957 -16.43 -22.47 -26.20
C ASN A 957 -17.22 -21.59 -25.20
N ARG A 958 -16.51 -21.07 -24.18
CA ARG A 958 -16.82 -19.79 -23.53
C ARG A 958 -15.91 -18.71 -24.11
N ARG A 959 -16.49 -17.69 -24.73
CA ARG A 959 -16.01 -16.29 -24.83
C ARG A 959 -17.28 -15.45 -24.80
N TYR A 960 -17.39 -14.36 -24.06
CA TYR A 960 -16.52 -13.19 -24.13
C TYR A 960 -16.40 -12.47 -22.78
N ASP A 961 -15.16 -12.18 -22.39
CA ASP A 961 -14.71 -10.91 -21.83
C ASP A 961 -13.20 -10.77 -22.11
N PHE A 962 -12.70 -9.54 -22.04
CA PHE A 962 -11.31 -9.06 -22.22
C PHE A 962 -10.90 -8.52 -23.61
N VAL A 963 -10.93 -7.18 -23.70
CA VAL A 963 -10.14 -6.37 -24.63
C VAL A 963 -9.15 -5.55 -23.80
N THR A 964 -7.87 -5.89 -24.00
CA THR A 964 -6.60 -5.12 -23.85
C THR A 964 -5.53 -5.97 -23.18
N ASP A 965 -5.15 -7.09 -23.81
CA ASP A 965 -3.85 -7.73 -23.56
C ASP A 965 -3.44 -8.69 -24.70
N LYS A 966 -3.27 -8.15 -25.91
CA LYS A 966 -2.79 -8.92 -27.08
C LYS A 966 -1.77 -8.14 -27.89
N LEU A 967 -0.55 -8.09 -27.37
CA LEU A 967 0.66 -8.03 -28.20
C LEU A 967 1.86 -8.72 -27.52
N ASN A 968 1.89 -8.80 -26.19
CA ASN A 968 2.97 -9.50 -25.46
C ASN A 968 2.77 -11.03 -25.34
N THR A 969 1.52 -11.52 -25.33
CA THR A 969 1.22 -12.95 -25.15
C THR A 969 1.50 -13.80 -26.40
N LEU A 970 1.60 -13.20 -27.59
CA LEU A 970 1.91 -13.91 -28.83
C LEU A 970 3.41 -14.20 -29.01
N VAL A 971 4.28 -13.38 -28.41
CA VAL A 971 5.74 -13.57 -28.44
C VAL A 971 6.18 -14.61 -27.40
N LEU A 972 5.56 -14.61 -26.22
CA LEU A 972 5.85 -15.57 -25.14
C LEU A 972 5.35 -16.99 -25.44
N CYS A 973 4.24 -17.18 -26.16
CA CYS A 973 3.77 -18.52 -26.52
C CYS A 973 4.57 -19.19 -27.67
N ALA A 974 5.30 -18.42 -28.48
CA ALA A 974 6.10 -18.96 -29.58
C ALA A 974 7.49 -19.45 -29.13
N LEU A 975 8.04 -18.88 -28.06
CA LEU A 975 9.35 -19.27 -27.51
C LEU A 975 9.31 -20.55 -26.65
N CYS A 976 8.14 -20.91 -26.10
CA CYS A 976 7.97 -22.13 -25.28
C CYS A 976 7.61 -23.40 -26.08
N ARG A 977 7.50 -23.36 -27.42
CA ARG A 977 7.25 -24.54 -28.27
C ARG A 977 8.19 -24.55 -29.46
N GLY A 978 9.40 -25.08 -29.26
CA GLY A 978 10.52 -25.09 -30.21
C GLY A 978 10.16 -25.39 -31.67
N LYS A 979 9.91 -24.33 -32.46
CA LYS A 979 9.88 -24.37 -33.93
C LYS A 979 10.67 -23.17 -34.48
N ARG A 980 11.91 -23.43 -34.89
CA ARG A 980 12.94 -22.43 -35.29
C ARG A 980 12.81 -21.85 -36.71
N LYS A 981 11.66 -21.93 -37.40
CA LYS A 981 11.59 -21.56 -38.84
C LYS A 981 10.62 -20.45 -39.25
N THR A 982 10.10 -19.64 -38.32
CA THR A 982 9.15 -18.57 -38.68
C THR A 982 9.43 -17.18 -38.08
N LEU A 983 10.58 -16.98 -37.43
CA LEU A 983 10.90 -15.73 -36.72
C LEU A 983 11.86 -14.77 -37.44
N LEU A 984 12.54 -15.19 -38.52
CA LEU A 984 13.49 -14.33 -39.23
C LEU A 984 12.87 -13.14 -40.00
N PRO A 985 11.71 -13.25 -40.66
CA PRO A 985 11.19 -12.12 -41.46
C PRO A 985 10.60 -10.97 -40.63
N ILE A 986 10.21 -11.24 -39.37
CA ILE A 986 9.56 -10.25 -38.49
C ILE A 986 10.58 -9.44 -37.69
N MET A 987 11.70 -10.06 -37.29
CA MET A 987 12.79 -9.33 -36.63
C MET A 987 13.53 -8.39 -37.58
N ASP A 988 13.62 -8.72 -38.86
CA ASP A 988 14.31 -7.90 -39.87
C ASP A 988 13.54 -6.62 -40.23
N VAL A 989 12.21 -6.61 -40.04
CA VAL A 989 11.36 -5.42 -40.19
C VAL A 989 11.42 -4.53 -38.95
N LEU A 990 11.48 -5.13 -37.74
CA LEU A 990 11.53 -4.39 -36.47
C LEU A 990 12.91 -3.75 -36.21
N CYS A 991 13.99 -4.35 -36.72
CA CYS A 991 15.34 -3.79 -36.61
C CYS A 991 15.57 -2.59 -37.55
N LYS A 992 14.84 -2.52 -38.67
CA LYS A 992 14.91 -1.40 -39.63
C LYS A 992 14.06 -0.19 -39.27
N SER A 993 13.15 -0.30 -38.29
CA SER A 993 12.22 0.77 -37.91
C SER A 993 12.65 1.61 -36.68
N GLY A 994 13.86 1.40 -36.13
CA GLY A 994 14.47 2.33 -35.15
C GLY A 994 13.67 2.60 -33.86
N MET A 995 12.73 1.73 -33.50
CA MET A 995 12.00 1.82 -32.24
C MET A 995 12.57 0.81 -31.25
N PHE A 996 13.70 1.14 -30.63
CA PHE A 996 14.13 0.74 -29.28
C PHE A 996 15.45 1.45 -28.96
N ILE A 997 15.49 2.20 -27.85
CA ILE A 997 16.72 2.57 -27.11
C ILE A 997 16.69 1.78 -25.81
#